data_AF-A0A8J5RC22-F1
#
_entry.id   AF-A0A8J5RC22-F1
#
_cell.length_a   1.000
_cell.length_b   1.000
_cell.length_c   1.000
_cell.angle_alpha   90.00
_cell.angle_beta   90.00
_cell.angle_gamma   90.00
#
_symmetry.space_group_name_H-M   'P 1'
#
loop_
_entity.id
_entity.type
_entity.pdbx_description
1 polymer ?
#
loop_
_entity_poly.entity_id
_entity_poly.type
_entity_poly.pdbx_seq_one_letter_code
_entity_poly.pdbx_strand_id
1 'polypeptide(L)'
;MRGFQNLDRALLLKAEAKKILHDIISGKVEEDPALLLRFLVISFADLKNWKVYYNVAFPSLTFDSKITLLSLKVASEVLSQDEAASLSKAFTEWRKSSETTVVPFFLVNIPPDSSATIRQLKDWKTCQGNGQKLLFGFYDHGNRGFPGWALRNYIAFVSLRWKIEKVQFFCYREKRGRPDVQQSLIGEASFPTPHGWDDPDYVPEAIGWEGETAGKESKEKKPKEIDLSSINPASQDEEKQLMHLKLMGWRHFPVNLDKLSHARCLLLGAGTLGCEVARLLMTWGIRKLTVVDDGCVSMSDLVKQSLYTDKDCGVPRVTAIIPHLKERCSAVEVEAIQMEIPKLGHYISASKIASVLDDCKRLQTLVDSNDVVFLLNDTWESMWLPTVLCADKNKIVITTLLGSDSYLVMRHGAGPGTKSGGMVDVIAQIGNLSTEDALGRQRLGCCFCSDTASLINLDRNETLNQHSTVTLPGLTSVASGIAVELFARMLHHPDEIHAPGDISGMDTEHQLGILPHQMQGSLSKCVLSTVLCNSSSNCIACSNVVLSEYRRRGFDFVMQAINDSTHLKDLTGISDLKKTSACSNISTTIPVHLEKLSSARCLLLGAGTLGCDVARILMDCGVRKLTVVDSGRVVVSNLARQSLYTSDDRDTPKASAILGHLKERCPSVDAKGVKMEIPMPGHPVSPNEAASMLEDCKRLQELVASHDAVFLLTDTRESRWLPTLLCTNENKVNLVRIRE
;
A
#
# COMPACT_ATOMS: atom_id res chain seq x y z
N MET A 1 -14.82 13.81 22.41
CA MET A 1 -13.86 13.33 23.44
C MET A 1 -14.05 13.96 24.82
N ARG A 2 -13.94 15.30 25.00
CA ARG A 2 -14.08 15.93 26.33
C ARG A 2 -15.38 15.56 27.07
N GLY A 3 -16.52 15.58 26.38
CA GLY A 3 -17.79 15.13 26.95
C GLY A 3 -17.77 13.67 27.42
N PHE A 4 -17.11 12.78 26.69
CA PHE A 4 -16.97 11.37 27.06
C PHE A 4 -16.04 11.16 28.28
N GLN A 5 -14.97 11.95 28.38
CA GLN A 5 -14.06 11.93 29.54
C GLN A 5 -14.72 12.49 30.80
N ASN A 6 -15.59 13.50 30.66
CA ASN A 6 -16.28 14.16 31.76
C ASN A 6 -17.60 13.49 32.17
N LEU A 7 -17.98 12.36 31.55
CA LEU A 7 -19.18 11.61 31.94
C LEU A 7 -19.08 11.15 33.39
N ASP A 8 -20.11 11.42 34.19
CA ASP A 8 -20.25 10.81 35.51
C ASP A 8 -20.65 9.33 35.36
N ARG A 9 -19.63 8.48 35.34
CA ARG A 9 -19.78 7.04 35.16
C ARG A 9 -20.41 6.36 36.37
N ALA A 10 -20.32 6.95 37.56
CA ALA A 10 -20.95 6.41 38.76
C ALA A 10 -22.46 6.64 38.70
N LEU A 11 -22.89 7.86 38.33
CA LEU A 11 -24.30 8.20 38.17
C LEU A 11 -24.96 7.32 37.10
N LEU A 12 -24.31 7.13 35.94
CA LEU A 12 -24.85 6.27 34.89
C LEU A 12 -25.01 4.81 35.33
N LEU A 13 -24.04 4.28 36.08
CA LEU A 13 -24.13 2.93 36.62
C LEU A 13 -25.30 2.80 37.61
N LYS A 14 -25.46 3.79 38.50
CA LYS A 14 -26.57 3.86 39.46
C LYS A 14 -27.93 3.98 38.77
N ALA A 15 -28.04 4.74 37.69
CA ALA A 15 -29.26 4.86 36.91
C ALA A 15 -29.68 3.52 36.29
N GLU A 16 -28.74 2.74 35.73
CA GLU A 16 -29.05 1.41 35.22
C GLU A 16 -29.38 0.41 36.35
N ALA A 17 -28.68 0.50 37.48
CA ALA A 17 -28.97 -0.32 38.66
C ALA A 17 -30.40 -0.05 39.23
N LYS A 18 -30.84 1.21 39.22
CA LYS A 18 -32.22 1.59 39.63
C LYS A 18 -33.27 0.92 38.73
N LYS A 19 -33.02 0.76 37.43
CA LYS A 19 -33.91 0.02 36.53
C LYS A 19 -33.99 -1.46 36.89
N ILE A 20 -32.87 -2.09 37.20
CA ILE A 20 -32.84 -3.51 37.64
C ILE A 20 -33.66 -3.66 38.93
N LEU A 21 -33.46 -2.77 39.91
CA LEU A 21 -34.21 -2.79 41.17
C LEU A 21 -35.72 -2.59 40.94
N HIS A 22 -36.10 -1.64 40.09
CA HIS A 22 -37.51 -1.42 39.73
C HIS A 22 -38.13 -2.65 39.04
N ASP A 23 -37.41 -3.29 38.11
CA ASP A 23 -37.87 -4.49 37.43
C ASP A 23 -38.04 -5.67 38.40
N ILE A 24 -37.17 -5.78 39.42
CA ILE A 24 -37.32 -6.72 40.53
C ILE A 24 -38.60 -6.41 41.32
N ILE A 25 -38.76 -5.17 41.82
CA ILE A 25 -39.89 -4.77 42.69
C ILE A 25 -41.23 -4.89 41.98
N SER A 26 -41.30 -4.55 40.69
CA SER A 26 -42.54 -4.64 39.90
C SER A 26 -42.96 -6.07 39.55
N GLY A 27 -42.08 -7.06 39.74
CA GLY A 27 -42.36 -8.47 39.43
C GLY A 27 -42.13 -8.87 37.97
N LYS A 28 -41.70 -7.94 37.11
CA LYS A 28 -41.42 -8.23 35.69
C LYS A 28 -40.34 -9.31 35.51
N VAL A 29 -39.41 -9.40 36.45
CA VAL A 29 -38.35 -10.42 36.47
C VAL A 29 -38.89 -11.85 36.60
N GLU A 30 -40.09 -12.05 37.17
CA GLU A 30 -40.73 -13.37 37.25
C GLU A 30 -41.18 -13.88 35.87
N GLU A 31 -41.53 -12.96 34.97
CA GLU A 31 -41.92 -13.24 33.59
C GLU A 31 -40.70 -13.27 32.65
N ASP A 32 -39.82 -12.27 32.75
CA ASP A 32 -38.58 -12.17 31.98
C ASP A 32 -37.36 -12.01 32.91
N PRO A 33 -36.71 -13.12 33.26
CA PRO A 33 -35.56 -13.07 34.15
C PRO A 33 -34.29 -12.54 33.47
N ALA A 34 -34.26 -12.37 32.13
CA ALA A 34 -33.12 -11.80 31.43
C ALA A 34 -32.87 -10.32 31.79
N LEU A 35 -33.89 -9.62 32.33
CA LEU A 35 -33.78 -8.24 32.82
C LEU A 35 -32.72 -8.07 33.93
N LEU A 36 -32.35 -9.15 34.62
CA LEU A 36 -31.26 -9.14 35.61
C LEU A 36 -29.86 -9.04 34.97
N LEU A 37 -29.72 -9.30 33.66
CA LEU A 37 -28.46 -9.27 32.90
C LEU A 37 -28.26 -7.99 32.09
N ARG A 38 -28.90 -6.87 32.47
CA ARG A 38 -28.65 -5.57 31.82
C ARG A 38 -27.15 -5.25 31.81
N PHE A 39 -26.71 -4.60 30.74
CA PHE A 39 -25.35 -4.07 30.61
C PHE A 39 -25.40 -2.66 30.00
N LEU A 40 -24.34 -1.90 30.22
CA LEU A 40 -24.19 -0.53 29.74
C LEU A 40 -22.90 -0.44 28.90
N VAL A 41 -22.99 0.19 27.74
CA VAL A 41 -21.82 0.55 26.94
C VAL A 41 -21.84 2.05 26.74
N ILE A 42 -20.77 2.72 27.15
CA ILE A 42 -20.50 4.11 26.79
C ILE A 42 -19.41 4.13 25.74
N SER A 43 -19.58 4.92 24.68
CA SER A 43 -18.59 5.02 23.60
C SER A 43 -18.45 6.42 23.05
N PHE A 44 -17.28 6.69 22.47
CA PHE A 44 -16.98 7.84 21.65
C PHE A 44 -16.28 7.35 20.39
N ALA A 45 -16.91 7.57 19.23
CA ALA A 45 -16.36 7.22 17.92
C ALA A 45 -15.73 8.46 17.27
N ASP A 46 -14.41 8.45 17.11
CA ASP A 46 -13.67 9.40 16.27
C ASP A 46 -13.59 8.85 14.85
N LEU A 47 -14.60 9.19 14.03
CA LEU A 47 -14.70 8.73 12.65
C LEU A 47 -13.65 9.37 11.73
N LYS A 48 -12.97 10.44 12.15
CA LYS A 48 -11.89 11.05 11.35
C LYS A 48 -10.60 10.26 11.50
N ASN A 49 -10.27 9.90 12.74
CA ASN A 49 -9.07 9.13 13.05
C ASN A 49 -9.32 7.61 13.06
N TRP A 50 -10.54 7.16 12.74
CA TRP A 50 -10.96 5.76 12.76
C TRP A 50 -10.72 5.07 14.11
N LYS A 51 -10.95 5.79 15.21
CA LYS A 51 -10.74 5.28 16.58
C LYS A 51 -12.04 5.24 17.35
N VAL A 52 -12.32 4.12 18.01
CA VAL A 52 -13.48 3.97 18.89
C VAL A 52 -13.01 3.76 20.31
N TYR A 53 -13.42 4.66 21.20
CA TYR A 53 -13.19 4.59 22.63
C TYR A 53 -14.43 4.08 23.32
N TYR A 54 -14.34 3.08 24.20
CA TYR A 54 -15.50 2.55 24.90
C TYR A 54 -15.19 2.02 26.29
N ASN A 55 -16.24 1.94 27.12
CA ASN A 55 -16.24 1.20 28.38
C ASN A 55 -17.54 0.41 28.50
N VAL A 56 -17.44 -0.80 29.03
CA VAL A 56 -18.59 -1.67 29.30
C VAL A 56 -18.78 -1.79 30.82
N ALA A 57 -20.03 -1.77 31.26
CA ALA A 57 -20.41 -2.08 32.63
C ALA A 57 -21.51 -3.13 32.70
N PHE A 58 -21.46 -3.95 33.74
CA PHE A 58 -22.45 -4.97 34.09
C PHE A 58 -23.02 -4.62 35.48
N PRO A 59 -24.05 -3.75 35.55
CA PRO A 59 -24.58 -3.25 36.81
C PRO A 59 -24.99 -4.38 37.73
N SER A 60 -24.25 -4.52 38.83
CA SER A 60 -24.44 -5.54 39.85
C SER A 60 -24.81 -4.85 41.16
N LEU A 61 -26.01 -5.13 41.67
CA LEU A 61 -26.53 -4.51 42.88
C LEU A 61 -25.67 -4.90 44.10
N THR A 62 -25.39 -3.91 44.95
CA THR A 62 -24.74 -4.08 46.26
C THR A 62 -25.62 -3.50 47.35
N PHE A 63 -25.79 -4.26 48.43
CA PHE A 63 -26.53 -3.85 49.62
C PHE A 63 -25.59 -3.81 50.82
N ASP A 64 -25.95 -3.04 51.84
CA ASP A 64 -25.16 -2.92 53.09
C ASP A 64 -25.07 -4.26 53.85
N SER A 65 -26.11 -5.09 53.73
CA SER A 65 -26.11 -6.47 54.20
C SER A 65 -25.15 -7.32 53.38
N LYS A 66 -24.03 -7.74 53.98
CA LYS A 66 -23.03 -8.59 53.30
C LYS A 66 -23.61 -9.96 52.97
N ILE A 67 -23.57 -10.33 51.69
CA ILE A 67 -23.86 -11.69 51.22
C ILE A 67 -22.77 -12.63 51.76
N THR A 68 -23.17 -13.65 52.52
CA THR A 68 -22.25 -14.63 53.11
C THR A 68 -22.36 -15.94 52.35
N LEU A 69 -21.26 -16.36 51.71
CA LEU A 69 -21.15 -17.65 51.05
C LEU A 69 -20.88 -18.72 52.12
N LEU A 70 -21.85 -19.62 52.35
CA LEU A 70 -21.76 -20.68 53.37
C LEU A 70 -21.02 -21.91 52.84
N SER A 71 -21.30 -22.30 51.59
CA SER A 71 -20.61 -23.40 50.93
C SER A 71 -20.56 -23.20 49.43
N LEU A 72 -19.51 -23.72 48.78
CA LEU A 72 -19.37 -23.78 47.34
C LEU A 72 -18.58 -25.03 46.97
N LYS A 73 -19.21 -25.92 46.20
CA LYS A 73 -18.62 -27.20 45.77
C LYS A 73 -18.88 -27.43 44.29
N VAL A 74 -18.12 -28.33 43.70
CA VAL A 74 -18.37 -28.78 42.33
C VAL A 74 -19.69 -29.57 42.31
N ALA A 75 -20.51 -29.40 41.28
CA ALA A 75 -21.83 -30.03 41.24
C ALA A 75 -21.76 -31.57 41.31
N SER A 76 -20.69 -32.18 40.76
CA SER A 76 -20.43 -33.63 40.87
C SER A 76 -20.13 -34.13 42.29
N GLU A 77 -19.75 -33.25 43.23
CA GLU A 77 -19.51 -33.62 44.63
C GLU A 77 -20.79 -33.56 45.48
N VAL A 78 -21.81 -32.84 44.99
CA VAL A 78 -23.06 -32.59 45.72
C VAL A 78 -24.21 -33.48 45.21
N LEU A 79 -24.23 -33.76 43.91
CA LEU A 79 -25.25 -34.59 43.26
C LEU A 79 -24.83 -36.06 43.24
N SER A 80 -25.79 -36.97 43.43
CA SER A 80 -25.58 -38.40 43.17
C SER A 80 -25.35 -38.67 41.67
N GLN A 81 -24.83 -39.84 41.33
CA GLN A 81 -24.60 -40.21 39.92
C GLN A 81 -25.90 -40.23 39.11
N ASP A 82 -27.00 -40.69 39.71
CA ASP A 82 -28.33 -40.72 39.10
C ASP A 82 -28.92 -39.31 38.96
N GLU A 83 -28.79 -38.47 40.00
CA GLU A 83 -29.21 -37.06 39.96
C GLU A 83 -28.45 -36.29 38.88
N ALA A 84 -27.14 -36.48 38.76
CA ALA A 84 -26.29 -35.80 37.77
C ALA A 84 -26.63 -36.21 36.33
N ALA A 85 -26.91 -37.50 36.10
CA ALA A 85 -27.33 -38.01 34.79
C ALA A 85 -28.71 -37.47 34.40
N SER A 86 -29.66 -37.49 35.34
CA SER A 86 -31.01 -36.95 35.18
C SER A 86 -31.00 -35.45 34.89
N LEU A 87 -30.20 -34.69 35.65
CA LEU A 87 -30.02 -33.25 35.46
C LEU A 87 -29.41 -32.91 34.10
N SER A 88 -28.39 -33.67 33.68
CA SER A 88 -27.76 -33.47 32.36
C SER A 88 -28.74 -33.73 31.21
N LYS A 89 -29.63 -34.72 31.35
CA LYS A 89 -30.69 -34.99 30.38
C LYS A 89 -31.70 -33.84 30.33
N ALA A 90 -32.17 -33.38 31.49
CA ALA A 90 -33.10 -32.26 31.60
C ALA A 90 -32.55 -30.99 30.96
N PHE A 91 -31.27 -30.65 31.20
CA PHE A 91 -30.64 -29.49 30.55
C PHE A 91 -30.47 -29.67 29.05
N THR A 92 -30.22 -30.89 28.57
CA THR A 92 -30.14 -31.15 27.13
C THR A 92 -31.48 -30.91 26.45
N GLU A 93 -32.60 -31.22 27.11
CA GLU A 93 -33.95 -30.92 26.61
C GLU A 93 -34.28 -29.42 26.72
N TRP A 94 -33.94 -28.79 27.86
CA TRP A 94 -34.10 -27.35 28.09
C TRP A 94 -33.33 -26.50 27.06
N ARG A 95 -32.14 -26.93 26.65
CA ARG A 95 -31.30 -26.23 25.66
C ARG A 95 -31.67 -26.52 24.20
N LYS A 96 -32.57 -27.47 23.95
CA LYS A 96 -33.08 -27.77 22.60
C LYS A 96 -34.29 -26.93 22.22
N SER A 97 -35.08 -26.48 23.20
CA SER A 97 -36.28 -25.68 22.95
C SER A 97 -35.91 -24.19 22.81
N SER A 98 -36.37 -23.55 21.74
CA SER A 98 -36.13 -22.13 21.45
C SER A 98 -36.70 -21.19 22.52
N GLU A 99 -37.81 -21.59 23.17
CA GLU A 99 -38.50 -20.79 24.18
C GLU A 99 -37.77 -20.80 25.54
N THR A 100 -37.01 -21.85 25.84
CA THR A 100 -36.35 -22.04 27.15
C THR A 100 -34.85 -21.79 27.10
N THR A 101 -34.23 -21.92 25.92
CA THR A 101 -32.80 -21.62 25.71
C THR A 101 -32.44 -20.17 26.02
N VAL A 102 -33.38 -19.24 25.78
CA VAL A 102 -33.19 -17.80 26.02
C VAL A 102 -33.39 -17.39 27.48
N VAL A 103 -33.74 -18.33 28.37
CA VAL A 103 -34.07 -18.06 29.78
C VAL A 103 -32.83 -18.32 30.67
N PRO A 104 -32.13 -17.28 31.15
CA PRO A 104 -30.84 -17.45 31.81
C PRO A 104 -30.92 -17.81 33.30
N PHE A 105 -32.09 -17.65 33.93
CA PHE A 105 -32.34 -18.03 35.33
C PHE A 105 -33.54 -18.95 35.43
N PHE A 106 -33.41 -20.02 36.21
CA PHE A 106 -34.38 -21.12 36.26
C PHE A 106 -34.35 -21.81 37.63
N LEU A 107 -35.35 -22.66 37.87
CA LEU A 107 -35.45 -23.50 39.06
C LEU A 107 -35.12 -24.94 38.68
N VAL A 108 -34.33 -25.61 39.51
CA VAL A 108 -34.03 -27.04 39.40
C VAL A 108 -34.68 -27.75 40.57
N ASN A 109 -35.62 -28.64 40.27
CA ASN A 109 -36.32 -29.43 41.26
C ASN A 109 -35.86 -30.90 41.16
N ILE A 110 -35.40 -31.47 42.27
CA ILE A 110 -34.98 -32.87 42.38
C ILE A 110 -35.81 -33.51 43.51
N PRO A 111 -36.86 -34.29 43.19
CA PRO A 111 -37.63 -35.04 44.16
C PRO A 111 -36.83 -36.23 44.72
N PRO A 112 -37.34 -36.92 45.77
CA PRO A 112 -36.68 -38.08 46.37
C PRO A 112 -36.42 -39.25 45.42
N ASP A 113 -37.10 -39.29 44.27
CA ASP A 113 -36.93 -40.29 43.21
C ASP A 113 -35.71 -40.00 42.28
N SER A 114 -34.93 -38.96 42.58
CA SER A 114 -33.76 -38.52 41.79
C SER A 114 -34.09 -38.05 40.36
N SER A 115 -35.36 -37.74 40.05
CA SER A 115 -35.77 -37.23 38.75
C SER A 115 -35.65 -35.69 38.66
N ALA A 116 -34.58 -35.18 38.06
CA ALA A 116 -34.36 -33.74 37.96
C ALA A 116 -35.27 -33.10 36.89
N THR A 117 -35.99 -32.04 37.27
CA THR A 117 -36.81 -31.24 36.33
C THR A 117 -36.42 -29.76 36.41
N ILE A 118 -36.39 -29.09 35.26
CA ILE A 118 -36.07 -27.65 35.16
C ILE A 118 -37.35 -26.89 34.86
N ARG A 119 -37.57 -25.79 35.59
CA ARG A 119 -38.78 -24.97 35.51
C ARG A 119 -38.46 -23.49 35.45
N GLN A 120 -39.39 -22.69 34.93
CA GLN A 120 -39.26 -21.24 34.89
C GLN A 120 -39.52 -20.63 36.28
N LEU A 121 -39.07 -19.39 36.51
CA LEU A 121 -39.23 -18.72 37.80
C LEU A 121 -40.72 -18.51 38.19
N LYS A 122 -41.60 -18.30 37.21
CA LYS A 122 -43.05 -18.17 37.41
C LYS A 122 -43.70 -19.38 38.10
N ASP A 123 -43.11 -20.56 37.96
CA ASP A 123 -43.62 -21.81 38.52
C ASP A 123 -43.25 -21.98 40.00
N TRP A 124 -42.55 -21.00 40.61
CA TRP A 124 -42.06 -21.02 41.98
C TRP A 124 -43.09 -21.55 43.00
N LYS A 125 -44.33 -21.04 42.96
CA LYS A 125 -45.39 -21.43 43.90
C LYS A 125 -45.78 -22.91 43.79
N THR A 126 -45.60 -23.53 42.63
CA THR A 126 -45.90 -24.95 42.40
C THR A 126 -44.76 -25.89 42.81
N CYS A 127 -43.56 -25.34 43.03
CA CYS A 127 -42.36 -26.09 43.42
C CYS A 127 -42.12 -26.14 44.94
N GLN A 128 -42.97 -25.48 45.75
CA GLN A 128 -42.92 -25.57 47.20
C GLN A 128 -43.61 -26.86 47.68
N GLY A 129 -42.83 -27.91 47.92
CA GLY A 129 -43.31 -29.19 48.46
C GLY A 129 -42.39 -29.73 49.56
N ASN A 130 -42.97 -30.43 50.55
CA ASN A 130 -42.21 -31.07 51.62
C ASN A 130 -41.35 -32.22 51.05
N GLY A 131 -40.02 -32.09 51.12
CA GLY A 131 -39.06 -33.16 50.85
C GLY A 131 -38.34 -33.13 49.49
N GLN A 132 -38.45 -32.07 48.69
CA GLN A 132 -37.75 -31.93 47.40
C GLN A 132 -36.51 -31.02 47.52
N LYS A 133 -35.39 -31.36 46.86
CA LYS A 133 -34.22 -30.48 46.75
C LYS A 133 -34.50 -29.42 45.67
N LEU A 134 -34.46 -28.13 46.06
CA LEU A 134 -34.73 -27.01 45.18
C LEU A 134 -33.48 -26.14 45.02
N LEU A 135 -32.95 -26.05 43.80
CA LEU A 135 -31.77 -25.23 43.48
C LEU A 135 -32.16 -24.07 42.55
N PHE A 136 -31.64 -22.88 42.85
CA PHE A 136 -31.80 -21.68 42.06
C PHE A 136 -30.70 -21.62 41.02
N GLY A 137 -31.02 -22.04 39.80
CA GLY A 137 -30.07 -22.17 38.71
C GLY A 137 -29.93 -20.92 37.86
N PHE A 138 -28.73 -20.67 37.35
CA PHE A 138 -28.48 -19.64 36.34
C PHE A 138 -27.32 -20.01 35.42
N TYR A 139 -27.30 -19.42 34.22
CA TYR A 139 -26.19 -19.55 33.28
C TYR A 139 -24.96 -18.79 33.77
N ASP A 140 -23.93 -19.54 34.15
CA ASP A 140 -22.77 -19.00 34.84
C ASP A 140 -21.60 -18.75 33.88
N HIS A 141 -21.10 -17.52 33.92
CA HIS A 141 -19.93 -17.06 33.17
C HIS A 141 -18.70 -16.84 34.09
N GLY A 142 -18.72 -17.41 35.29
CA GLY A 142 -17.67 -17.25 36.29
C GLY A 142 -16.39 -18.04 35.97
N ASN A 143 -15.31 -17.73 36.68
CA ASN A 143 -14.03 -18.45 36.55
C ASN A 143 -14.04 -19.76 37.36
N ARG A 144 -13.05 -20.64 37.17
CA ARG A 144 -12.91 -21.88 37.95
C ARG A 144 -12.83 -21.55 39.45
N GLY A 145 -13.81 -22.05 40.21
CA GLY A 145 -13.87 -21.88 41.68
C GLY A 145 -14.69 -20.70 42.19
N PHE A 146 -15.18 -19.78 41.34
CA PHE A 146 -16.01 -18.64 41.78
C PHE A 146 -17.25 -18.47 40.89
N PRO A 147 -18.43 -18.14 41.46
CA PRO A 147 -19.62 -17.84 40.67
C PRO A 147 -19.44 -16.52 39.89
N GLY A 148 -20.17 -16.40 38.79
CA GLY A 148 -20.23 -15.21 37.95
C GLY A 148 -21.01 -14.06 38.59
N TRP A 149 -20.86 -12.87 38.02
CA TRP A 149 -21.43 -11.62 38.54
C TRP A 149 -22.97 -11.64 38.62
N ALA A 150 -23.62 -12.35 37.68
CA ALA A 150 -25.07 -12.47 37.57
C ALA A 150 -25.74 -12.99 38.84
N LEU A 151 -25.03 -13.79 39.64
CA LEU A 151 -25.53 -14.32 40.91
C LEU A 151 -25.95 -13.21 41.88
N ARG A 152 -25.28 -12.05 41.87
CA ARG A 152 -25.61 -10.93 42.77
C ARG A 152 -27.00 -10.39 42.51
N ASN A 153 -27.33 -10.16 41.24
CA ASN A 153 -28.64 -9.67 40.83
C ASN A 153 -29.72 -10.74 41.06
N TYR A 154 -29.37 -12.01 40.91
CA TYR A 154 -30.31 -13.10 41.18
C TYR A 154 -30.63 -13.24 42.67
N ILE A 155 -29.62 -13.18 43.53
CA ILE A 155 -29.81 -13.15 44.99
C ILE A 155 -30.64 -11.93 45.40
N ALA A 156 -30.38 -10.76 44.81
CA ALA A 156 -31.16 -9.55 45.06
C ALA A 156 -32.66 -9.75 44.75
N PHE A 157 -32.96 -10.36 43.61
CA PHE A 157 -34.32 -10.71 43.22
C PHE A 157 -34.99 -11.66 44.23
N VAL A 158 -34.33 -12.78 44.55
CA VAL A 158 -34.87 -13.80 45.46
C VAL A 158 -35.08 -13.23 46.88
N SER A 159 -34.18 -12.35 47.32
CA SER A 159 -34.29 -11.64 48.61
C SER A 159 -35.48 -10.72 48.68
N LEU A 160 -35.54 -9.75 47.76
CA LEU A 160 -36.47 -8.64 47.84
C LEU A 160 -37.91 -9.08 47.55
N ARG A 161 -38.09 -9.99 46.58
CA ARG A 161 -39.43 -10.41 46.14
C ARG A 161 -39.96 -11.61 46.90
N TRP A 162 -39.14 -12.64 47.08
CA TRP A 162 -39.58 -13.89 47.72
C TRP A 162 -39.24 -13.98 49.21
N LYS A 163 -38.52 -12.98 49.77
CA LYS A 163 -38.20 -12.88 51.20
C LYS A 163 -37.52 -14.14 51.75
N ILE A 164 -36.69 -14.77 50.93
CA ILE A 164 -35.92 -15.95 51.29
C ILE A 164 -34.57 -15.49 51.80
N GLU A 165 -34.11 -15.92 52.98
CA GLU A 165 -32.83 -15.44 53.57
C GLU A 165 -31.65 -16.40 53.32
N LYS A 166 -31.95 -17.60 52.83
CA LYS A 166 -30.98 -18.66 52.56
C LYS A 166 -31.31 -19.36 51.25
N VAL A 167 -30.36 -19.37 50.31
CA VAL A 167 -30.57 -19.87 48.95
C VAL A 167 -29.47 -20.87 48.59
N GLN A 168 -29.88 -22.04 48.10
CA GLN A 168 -28.99 -22.95 47.37
C GLN A 168 -29.03 -22.62 45.88
N PHE A 169 -27.90 -22.21 45.32
CA PHE A 169 -27.80 -21.80 43.92
C PHE A 169 -26.99 -22.81 43.11
N PHE A 170 -27.31 -22.89 41.82
CA PHE A 170 -26.64 -23.75 40.86
C PHE A 170 -26.05 -22.92 39.71
N CYS A 171 -24.72 -22.90 39.64
CA CYS A 171 -23.96 -22.27 38.56
C CYS A 171 -23.81 -23.25 37.39
N TYR A 172 -24.69 -23.14 36.40
CA TYR A 172 -24.68 -24.00 35.22
C TYR A 172 -23.56 -23.59 34.26
N ARG A 173 -22.67 -24.53 33.92
CA ARG A 173 -21.60 -24.35 32.93
C ARG A 173 -21.58 -25.46 31.89
N GLU A 174 -21.10 -25.13 30.69
CA GLU A 174 -21.06 -26.04 29.55
C GLU A 174 -19.64 -26.28 29.05
N LYS A 175 -19.43 -27.46 28.45
CA LYS A 175 -18.20 -27.79 27.71
C LYS A 175 -18.59 -28.38 26.35
N ARG A 176 -18.16 -27.75 25.25
CA ARG A 176 -18.50 -28.16 23.88
C ARG A 176 -20.02 -28.26 23.63
N GLY A 177 -20.79 -27.31 24.19
CA GLY A 177 -22.25 -27.24 24.01
C GLY A 177 -23.05 -28.32 24.75
N ARG A 178 -22.46 -28.97 25.76
CA ARG A 178 -23.15 -29.94 26.64
C ARG A 178 -23.01 -29.53 28.11
N PRO A 179 -24.00 -29.84 28.97
CA PRO A 179 -23.90 -29.66 30.42
C PRO A 179 -22.64 -30.31 30.96
N ASP A 180 -21.85 -29.57 31.74
CA ASP A 180 -20.64 -30.10 32.39
C ASP A 180 -20.76 -29.96 33.92
N VAL A 181 -21.15 -31.05 34.57
CA VAL A 181 -21.29 -31.11 36.04
C VAL A 181 -19.96 -31.04 36.79
N GLN A 182 -18.82 -31.28 36.11
CA GLN A 182 -17.50 -31.14 36.72
C GLN A 182 -17.02 -29.68 36.74
N GLN A 183 -17.58 -28.84 35.87
CA GLN A 183 -17.29 -27.40 35.85
C GLN A 183 -18.38 -26.57 36.53
N SER A 184 -19.62 -27.08 36.55
CA SER A 184 -20.75 -26.46 37.24
C SER A 184 -20.54 -26.48 38.75
N LEU A 185 -21.08 -25.47 39.45
CA LEU A 185 -20.93 -25.32 40.89
C LEU A 185 -22.29 -25.34 41.58
N ILE A 186 -22.37 -25.94 42.77
CA ILE A 186 -23.51 -25.80 43.68
C ILE A 186 -22.99 -25.12 44.94
N GLY A 187 -23.67 -24.05 45.33
CA GLY A 187 -23.32 -23.31 46.54
C GLY A 187 -24.55 -22.94 47.35
N GLU A 188 -24.29 -22.53 48.59
CA GLU A 188 -25.30 -22.03 49.49
C GLU A 188 -24.87 -20.65 50.00
N ALA A 189 -25.75 -19.67 49.86
CA ALA A 189 -25.53 -18.31 50.34
C ALA A 189 -26.64 -17.93 51.32
N SER A 190 -26.26 -17.18 52.36
CA SER A 190 -27.19 -16.49 53.23
C SER A 190 -27.03 -14.99 53.07
N PHE A 191 -28.16 -14.30 53.04
CA PHE A 191 -28.23 -12.87 52.93
C PHE A 191 -29.41 -12.40 53.78
N PRO A 192 -29.16 -11.55 54.80
CA PRO A 192 -30.25 -10.91 55.53
C PRO A 192 -31.07 -10.05 54.59
N THR A 193 -32.39 -10.03 54.79
CA THR A 193 -33.28 -9.16 54.02
C THR A 193 -32.81 -7.70 54.13
N PRO A 194 -32.48 -7.02 53.02
CA PRO A 194 -32.04 -5.62 53.06
C PRO A 194 -33.13 -4.73 53.69
N HIS A 195 -32.73 -3.69 54.42
CA HIS A 195 -33.64 -2.68 54.98
C HIS A 195 -33.46 -1.35 54.22
N GLY A 196 -34.54 -0.55 54.07
CA GLY A 196 -34.46 0.80 53.48
C GLY A 196 -34.61 0.89 51.95
N TRP A 197 -34.87 -0.22 51.25
CA TRP A 197 -35.12 -0.27 49.81
C TRP A 197 -36.56 0.13 49.41
N ASP A 198 -37.47 0.21 50.40
CA ASP A 198 -38.88 0.56 50.22
C ASP A 198 -39.11 2.07 49.99
N ASP A 199 -38.06 2.89 50.12
CA ASP A 199 -38.10 4.33 49.85
C ASP A 199 -38.09 4.60 48.32
N PRO A 200 -39.07 5.33 47.75
CA PRO A 200 -39.08 5.71 46.33
C PRO A 200 -37.81 6.41 45.83
N ASP A 201 -37.11 7.11 46.74
CA ASP A 201 -35.88 7.85 46.45
C ASP A 201 -34.61 7.02 46.67
N TYR A 202 -34.73 5.75 47.09
CA TYR A 202 -33.60 4.87 47.28
C TYR A 202 -32.85 4.62 45.96
N VAL A 203 -31.53 4.83 46.00
CA VAL A 203 -30.63 4.54 44.87
C VAL A 203 -29.70 3.41 45.32
N PRO A 204 -29.81 2.21 44.73
CA PRO A 204 -28.92 1.11 45.10
C PRO A 204 -27.48 1.43 44.70
N GLU A 205 -26.54 1.13 45.58
CA GLU A 205 -25.14 1.08 45.20
C GLU A 205 -24.93 -0.05 44.20
N ALA A 206 -24.04 0.17 43.23
CA ALA A 206 -23.79 -0.79 42.16
C ALA A 206 -22.32 -0.79 41.74
N ILE A 207 -21.83 -1.98 41.39
CA ILE A 207 -20.50 -2.19 40.82
C ILE A 207 -20.63 -2.83 39.44
N GLY A 208 -19.52 -2.88 38.69
CA GLY A 208 -19.46 -3.73 37.49
C GLY A 208 -18.82 -3.10 36.26
N TRP A 209 -18.07 -2.00 36.39
CA TRP A 209 -17.25 -1.55 35.26
C TRP A 209 -16.18 -2.59 34.94
N GLU A 210 -16.08 -2.96 33.66
CA GLU A 210 -15.11 -3.95 33.21
C GLU A 210 -13.66 -3.47 33.47
N GLY A 211 -12.86 -4.30 34.14
CA GLY A 211 -11.48 -3.96 34.53
C GLY A 211 -11.34 -3.34 35.94
N GLU A 212 -12.44 -3.11 36.65
CA GLU A 212 -12.44 -2.66 38.04
C GLU A 212 -12.21 -3.88 38.97
N THR A 213 -11.18 -3.84 39.81
CA THR A 213 -10.89 -4.89 40.82
C THR A 213 -11.18 -4.33 42.21
N ALA A 214 -11.94 -5.06 43.01
CA ALA A 214 -12.27 -4.64 44.38
C ALA A 214 -10.99 -4.48 45.22
N GLY A 215 -10.78 -3.31 45.83
CA GLY A 215 -9.65 -3.03 46.74
C GLY A 215 -8.49 -2.19 46.17
N LYS A 216 -8.59 -1.64 44.95
CA LYS A 216 -7.65 -0.63 44.44
C LYS A 216 -8.37 0.69 44.16
N GLU A 217 -8.29 1.64 45.09
CA GLU A 217 -8.97 2.95 45.03
C GLU A 217 -8.46 3.91 43.94
N SER A 218 -7.51 3.52 43.08
CA SER A 218 -6.95 4.45 42.10
C SER A 218 -6.47 3.78 40.80
N LYS A 219 -7.38 3.16 40.05
CA LYS A 219 -7.14 3.01 38.61
C LYS A 219 -8.11 3.92 37.87
N GLU A 220 -7.55 4.99 37.31
CA GLU A 220 -8.23 5.78 36.29
C GLU A 220 -8.98 4.85 35.36
N LYS A 221 -10.25 5.17 35.20
CA LYS A 221 -11.23 4.46 34.39
C LYS A 221 -10.87 4.69 32.92
N LYS A 222 -9.73 4.16 32.46
CA LYS A 222 -9.22 4.41 31.10
C LYS A 222 -10.17 3.75 30.09
N PRO A 223 -10.61 4.47 29.05
CA PRO A 223 -11.40 3.87 28.00
C PRO A 223 -10.56 2.86 27.23
N LYS A 224 -11.19 1.76 26.81
CA LYS A 224 -10.59 0.84 25.85
C LYS A 224 -10.60 1.51 24.48
N GLU A 225 -9.51 1.37 23.73
CA GLU A 225 -9.35 1.91 22.39
C GLU A 225 -9.40 0.76 21.38
N ILE A 226 -10.15 0.96 20.30
CA ILE A 226 -10.13 0.12 19.10
C ILE A 226 -9.66 1.01 17.96
N ASP A 227 -8.55 0.62 17.34
CA ASP A 227 -8.05 1.23 16.12
C ASP A 227 -8.65 0.52 14.90
N LEU A 228 -9.47 1.25 14.14
CA LEU A 228 -10.13 0.78 12.92
C LEU A 228 -9.50 1.43 11.67
N SER A 229 -8.31 2.03 11.78
CA SER A 229 -7.61 2.65 10.65
C SER A 229 -7.39 1.67 9.49
N SER A 230 -7.24 0.38 9.75
CA SER A 230 -7.16 -0.67 8.72
C SER A 230 -8.45 -0.86 7.90
N ILE A 231 -9.59 -0.36 8.39
CA ILE A 231 -10.89 -0.42 7.70
C ILE A 231 -11.14 0.85 6.87
N ASN A 232 -10.29 1.88 7.02
CA ASN A 232 -10.37 3.08 6.19
C ASN A 232 -10.27 2.70 4.69
N PRO A 233 -11.24 3.10 3.85
CA PRO A 233 -11.22 2.79 2.42
C PRO A 233 -9.90 3.15 1.73
N ALA A 234 -9.29 4.28 2.09
CA ALA A 234 -8.01 4.70 1.53
C ALA A 234 -6.87 3.73 1.91
N SER A 235 -6.82 3.31 3.17
CA SER A 235 -5.81 2.35 3.67
C SER A 235 -6.01 0.95 3.07
N GLN A 236 -7.27 0.52 2.89
CA GLN A 236 -7.57 -0.74 2.21
C GLN A 236 -7.20 -0.71 0.74
N ASP A 237 -7.45 0.42 0.07
CA ASP A 237 -7.12 0.57 -1.34
C ASP A 237 -5.60 0.62 -1.54
N GLU A 238 -4.86 1.29 -0.67
CA GLU A 238 -3.40 1.22 -0.62
C GLU A 238 -2.89 -0.22 -0.38
N GLU A 239 -3.46 -0.94 0.59
CA GLU A 239 -3.07 -2.32 0.85
C GLU A 239 -3.28 -3.23 -0.37
N LYS A 240 -4.41 -3.07 -1.08
CA LYS A 240 -4.68 -3.79 -2.34
C LYS A 240 -3.70 -3.41 -3.44
N GLN A 241 -3.27 -2.14 -3.51
CA GLN A 241 -2.26 -1.69 -4.45
C GLN A 241 -0.87 -2.24 -4.14
N LEU A 242 -0.54 -2.48 -2.87
CA LEU A 242 0.77 -3.03 -2.45
C LEU A 242 0.82 -4.57 -2.43
N MET A 243 -0.33 -5.23 -2.58
CA MET A 243 -0.43 -6.70 -2.49
C MET A 243 0.50 -7.43 -3.46
N HIS A 244 0.73 -6.91 -4.68
CA HIS A 244 1.66 -7.55 -5.61
C HIS A 244 3.10 -7.54 -5.09
N LEU A 245 3.53 -6.48 -4.40
CA LEU A 245 4.86 -6.43 -3.80
C LEU A 245 4.99 -7.39 -2.61
N LYS A 246 3.93 -7.52 -1.78
CA LYS A 246 3.88 -8.53 -0.71
C LYS A 246 4.02 -9.95 -1.29
N LEU A 247 3.30 -10.24 -2.39
CA LEU A 247 3.39 -11.52 -3.10
C LEU A 247 4.76 -11.76 -3.74
N MET A 248 5.40 -10.71 -4.28
CA MET A 248 6.77 -10.78 -4.78
C MET A 248 7.76 -11.10 -3.65
N GLY A 249 7.60 -10.47 -2.49
CA GLY A 249 8.43 -10.71 -1.30
C GLY A 249 8.41 -12.17 -0.82
N TRP A 250 7.34 -12.91 -1.10
CA TRP A 250 7.24 -14.34 -0.76
C TRP A 250 7.82 -15.28 -1.83
N ARG A 251 7.97 -14.82 -3.07
CA ARG A 251 8.37 -15.66 -4.23
C ARG A 251 9.76 -15.36 -4.79
N HIS A 252 10.25 -14.14 -4.61
CA HIS A 252 11.53 -13.67 -5.14
C HIS A 252 12.46 -13.26 -3.98
N PHE A 253 12.84 -11.98 -3.91
CA PHE A 253 13.64 -11.42 -2.83
C PHE A 253 12.74 -10.70 -1.81
N PRO A 254 13.15 -10.62 -0.53
CA PRO A 254 12.36 -9.93 0.48
C PRO A 254 12.28 -8.43 0.18
N VAL A 255 11.12 -7.98 -0.29
CA VAL A 255 10.82 -6.56 -0.51
C VAL A 255 10.48 -5.90 0.83
N ASN A 256 11.27 -4.91 1.23
CA ASN A 256 11.06 -4.09 2.41
C ASN A 256 10.20 -2.88 2.06
N LEU A 257 8.89 -3.03 2.25
CA LEU A 257 7.90 -1.97 2.00
C LEU A 257 8.07 -0.76 2.91
N ASP A 258 8.60 -0.94 4.12
CA ASP A 258 8.83 0.17 5.05
C ASP A 258 9.94 1.08 4.53
N LYS A 259 11.06 0.52 4.04
CA LYS A 259 12.12 1.32 3.40
C LYS A 259 11.59 2.09 2.19
N LEU A 260 10.81 1.43 1.32
CA LEU A 260 10.25 2.04 0.11
C LEU A 260 9.27 3.17 0.44
N SER A 261 8.33 2.96 1.36
CA SER A 261 7.32 3.96 1.72
C SER A 261 7.91 5.22 2.37
N HIS A 262 9.03 5.09 3.10
CA HIS A 262 9.69 6.22 3.73
C HIS A 262 10.61 7.01 2.80
N ALA A 263 11.13 6.39 1.73
CA ALA A 263 12.06 7.01 0.81
C ALA A 263 11.43 8.23 0.10
N ARG A 264 12.17 9.34 0.12
CA ARG A 264 11.81 10.59 -0.59
C ARG A 264 12.58 10.67 -1.91
N CYS A 265 11.85 10.62 -3.02
CA CYS A 265 12.45 10.67 -4.36
C CYS A 265 12.28 12.05 -5.00
N LEU A 266 13.41 12.68 -5.35
CA LEU A 266 13.45 13.90 -6.15
C LEU A 266 13.56 13.54 -7.64
N LEU A 267 12.57 13.94 -8.43
CA LEU A 267 12.56 13.80 -9.89
C LEU A 267 12.91 15.14 -10.51
N LEU A 268 14.08 15.23 -11.14
CA LEU A 268 14.48 16.39 -11.94
C LEU A 268 14.04 16.11 -13.38
N GLY A 269 12.96 16.76 -13.81
CA GLY A 269 12.27 16.54 -15.07
C GLY A 269 10.88 15.90 -14.89
N ALA A 270 9.86 16.55 -15.44
CA ALA A 270 8.46 16.11 -15.52
C ALA A 270 8.02 15.86 -16.98
N GLY A 271 9.00 15.63 -17.86
CA GLY A 271 8.78 15.22 -19.25
C GLY A 271 8.45 13.72 -19.38
N THR A 272 8.79 13.14 -20.53
CA THR A 272 8.44 11.76 -20.88
C THR A 272 9.00 10.72 -19.90
N LEU A 273 10.26 10.85 -19.48
CA LEU A 273 10.87 10.00 -18.45
C LEU A 273 10.28 10.27 -17.07
N GLY A 274 10.12 11.53 -16.68
CA GLY A 274 9.57 11.94 -15.39
C GLY A 274 8.21 11.32 -15.10
N CYS A 275 7.30 11.39 -16.08
CA CYS A 275 5.97 10.80 -15.98
C CYS A 275 6.01 9.28 -15.75
N GLU A 276 6.82 8.53 -16.50
CA GLU A 276 6.88 7.08 -16.32
C GLU A 276 7.65 6.65 -15.07
N VAL A 277 8.76 7.30 -14.75
CA VAL A 277 9.50 7.03 -13.51
C VAL A 277 8.60 7.29 -12.29
N ALA A 278 7.86 8.40 -12.25
CA ALA A 278 6.92 8.69 -11.17
C ALA A 278 5.88 7.58 -10.99
N ARG A 279 5.28 7.11 -12.09
CA ARG A 279 4.29 6.02 -12.08
C ARG A 279 4.89 4.72 -11.55
N LEU A 280 6.05 4.34 -12.06
CA LEU A 280 6.74 3.10 -11.67
C LEU A 280 7.21 3.14 -10.21
N LEU A 281 7.63 4.30 -9.70
CA LEU A 281 7.94 4.47 -8.28
C LEU A 281 6.72 4.21 -7.40
N MET A 282 5.53 4.69 -7.79
CA MET A 282 4.29 4.36 -7.04
C MET A 282 3.97 2.87 -7.07
N THR A 283 4.22 2.19 -8.20
CA THR A 283 4.10 0.73 -8.33
C THR A 283 5.00 -0.02 -7.34
N TRP A 284 6.18 0.53 -7.07
CA TRP A 284 7.13 0.04 -6.08
C TRP A 284 6.83 0.49 -4.65
N GLY A 285 5.70 1.18 -4.40
CA GLY A 285 5.29 1.56 -3.06
C GLY A 285 5.89 2.87 -2.55
N ILE A 286 6.61 3.63 -3.39
CA ILE A 286 7.06 4.98 -3.04
C ILE A 286 5.83 5.90 -2.95
N ARG A 287 5.81 6.76 -1.93
CA ARG A 287 4.73 7.72 -1.71
C ARG A 287 5.17 9.17 -1.67
N LYS A 288 6.45 9.46 -1.46
CA LYS A 288 6.96 10.83 -1.31
C LYS A 288 7.77 11.22 -2.54
N LEU A 289 7.17 12.05 -3.39
CA LEU A 289 7.77 12.52 -4.63
C LEU A 289 7.96 14.03 -4.57
N THR A 290 9.14 14.50 -4.93
CA THR A 290 9.39 15.92 -5.21
C THR A 290 9.70 16.05 -6.70
N VAL A 291 8.97 16.88 -7.44
CA VAL A 291 9.12 17.01 -8.90
C VAL A 291 9.55 18.43 -9.26
N VAL A 292 10.60 18.56 -10.06
CA VAL A 292 11.15 19.84 -10.53
C VAL A 292 11.15 19.87 -12.05
N ASP A 293 10.50 20.86 -12.65
CA ASP A 293 10.50 21.10 -14.10
C ASP A 293 10.11 22.57 -14.36
N ASP A 294 10.65 23.19 -15.41
CA ASP A 294 10.35 24.59 -15.77
C ASP A 294 9.32 24.72 -16.90
N GLY A 295 9.04 23.63 -17.61
CA GLY A 295 8.24 23.61 -18.83
C GLY A 295 6.74 23.59 -18.62
N CYS A 296 6.03 23.89 -19.70
CA CYS A 296 4.57 23.76 -19.81
C CYS A 296 4.20 22.57 -20.69
N VAL A 297 3.03 21.99 -20.45
CA VAL A 297 2.49 20.92 -21.28
C VAL A 297 2.15 21.49 -22.66
N SER A 298 2.65 20.84 -23.71
CA SER A 298 2.39 21.18 -25.10
C SER A 298 1.56 20.09 -25.79
N MET A 299 0.97 20.41 -26.95
CA MET A 299 0.20 19.42 -27.72
C MET A 299 1.04 18.21 -28.15
N SER A 300 2.34 18.41 -28.42
CA SER A 300 3.28 17.32 -28.74
C SER A 300 3.59 16.41 -27.55
N ASP A 301 3.32 16.86 -26.32
CA ASP A 301 3.57 16.11 -25.10
C ASP A 301 2.46 15.08 -24.82
N LEU A 302 1.22 15.33 -25.25
CA LEU A 302 0.07 14.49 -24.92
C LEU A 302 0.21 13.04 -25.37
N VAL A 303 0.89 12.83 -26.48
CA VAL A 303 1.14 11.49 -27.02
C VAL A 303 2.29 10.86 -26.23
N LYS A 304 3.43 11.56 -26.12
CA LYS A 304 4.70 11.04 -25.57
C LYS A 304 4.69 10.87 -24.03
N GLN A 305 3.99 11.73 -23.30
CA GLN A 305 4.06 11.83 -21.85
C GLN A 305 2.84 11.15 -21.23
N SER A 306 3.07 10.10 -20.45
CA SER A 306 2.02 9.12 -20.07
C SER A 306 0.93 9.64 -19.12
N LEU A 307 1.08 10.85 -18.57
CA LEU A 307 0.15 11.41 -17.60
C LEU A 307 -0.76 12.51 -18.15
N TYR A 308 -0.27 13.36 -19.06
CA TYR A 308 -1.00 14.58 -19.44
C TYR A 308 -2.14 14.32 -20.45
N THR A 309 -3.13 15.21 -20.40
CA THR A 309 -4.34 15.24 -21.22
C THR A 309 -4.47 16.57 -21.97
N ASP A 310 -5.39 16.64 -22.92
CA ASP A 310 -5.67 17.86 -23.70
C ASP A 310 -5.96 19.09 -22.82
N LYS A 311 -6.64 18.88 -21.68
CA LYS A 311 -6.96 19.91 -20.68
C LYS A 311 -5.73 20.52 -20.00
N ASP A 312 -4.61 19.82 -20.00
CA ASP A 312 -3.38 20.28 -19.34
C ASP A 312 -2.53 21.19 -20.25
N CYS A 313 -2.86 21.30 -21.54
CA CYS A 313 -2.08 22.11 -22.48
C CYS A 313 -1.98 23.58 -22.01
N GLY A 314 -0.75 24.09 -21.94
CA GLY A 314 -0.44 25.44 -21.45
C GLY A 314 -0.22 25.53 -19.93
N VAL A 315 -0.57 24.49 -19.17
CA VAL A 315 -0.33 24.43 -17.72
C VAL A 315 1.14 24.03 -17.46
N PRO A 316 1.82 24.61 -16.45
CA PRO A 316 3.13 24.12 -16.02
C PRO A 316 3.11 22.63 -15.70
N ARG A 317 4.06 21.86 -16.21
CA ARG A 317 4.12 20.39 -16.07
C ARG A 317 4.08 19.95 -14.60
N VAL A 318 4.81 20.66 -13.75
CA VAL A 318 4.83 20.44 -12.29
C VAL A 318 3.46 20.63 -11.63
N THR A 319 2.59 21.49 -12.17
CA THR A 319 1.23 21.67 -11.65
C THR A 319 0.30 20.59 -12.19
N ALA A 320 0.43 20.27 -13.48
CA ALA A 320 -0.38 19.26 -14.15
C ALA A 320 -0.13 17.83 -13.63
N ILE A 321 1.09 17.48 -13.23
CA ILE A 321 1.44 16.10 -12.84
C ILE A 321 0.75 15.63 -11.54
N ILE A 322 0.48 16.55 -10.61
CA ILE A 322 -0.04 16.26 -9.27
C ILE A 322 -1.41 15.55 -9.30
N PRO A 323 -2.46 16.11 -9.96
CA PRO A 323 -3.78 15.44 -10.00
C PRO A 323 -3.69 14.05 -10.63
N HIS A 324 -2.94 13.89 -11.73
CA HIS A 324 -2.80 12.62 -12.45
C HIS A 324 -2.14 11.50 -11.63
N LEU A 325 -1.23 11.85 -10.72
CA LEU A 325 -0.65 10.90 -9.77
C LEU A 325 -1.63 10.56 -8.64
N LYS A 326 -2.35 11.57 -8.10
CA LYS A 326 -3.32 11.38 -7.01
C LYS A 326 -4.55 10.57 -7.42
N GLU A 327 -5.01 10.70 -8.66
CA GLU A 327 -6.10 9.89 -9.24
C GLU A 327 -5.73 8.40 -9.32
N ARG A 328 -4.43 8.07 -9.38
CA ARG A 328 -3.96 6.69 -9.41
C ARG A 328 -3.65 6.14 -8.02
N CYS A 329 -3.09 6.98 -7.15
CA CYS A 329 -2.77 6.63 -5.78
C CYS A 329 -3.03 7.83 -4.88
N SER A 330 -4.14 7.82 -4.14
CA SER A 330 -4.51 8.93 -3.25
C SER A 330 -3.54 9.13 -2.08
N ALA A 331 -2.76 8.11 -1.73
CA ALA A 331 -1.74 8.13 -0.69
C ALA A 331 -0.42 8.81 -1.13
N VAL A 332 -0.27 9.17 -2.41
CA VAL A 332 0.95 9.83 -2.90
C VAL A 332 1.01 11.30 -2.44
N GLU A 333 2.11 11.66 -1.82
CA GLU A 333 2.50 13.01 -1.46
C GLU A 333 3.45 13.55 -2.53
N VAL A 334 2.97 14.55 -3.29
CA VAL A 334 3.73 15.17 -4.37
C VAL A 334 3.97 16.64 -4.02
N GLU A 335 5.23 17.01 -3.86
CA GLU A 335 5.69 18.38 -3.84
C GLU A 335 6.19 18.75 -5.24
N ALA A 336 5.68 19.83 -5.83
CA ALA A 336 6.01 20.19 -7.20
C ALA A 336 6.51 21.62 -7.30
N ILE A 337 7.63 21.81 -7.99
CA ILE A 337 8.41 23.05 -7.96
C ILE A 337 8.74 23.46 -9.38
N GLN A 338 8.17 24.59 -9.82
CA GLN A 338 8.55 25.19 -11.09
C GLN A 338 9.87 25.93 -10.92
N MET A 339 10.93 25.44 -11.54
CA MET A 339 12.28 26.01 -11.45
C MET A 339 13.15 25.50 -12.61
N GLU A 340 13.90 26.41 -13.25
CA GLU A 340 14.90 26.02 -14.26
C GLU A 340 16.19 25.59 -13.57
N ILE A 341 16.76 24.47 -14.01
CA ILE A 341 18.06 24.00 -13.49
C ILE A 341 19.18 24.70 -14.28
N PRO A 342 20.09 25.43 -13.60
CA PRO A 342 21.16 26.15 -14.28
C PRO A 342 22.07 25.22 -15.09
N LYS A 343 22.29 25.58 -16.35
CA LYS A 343 23.05 24.78 -17.33
C LYS A 343 24.51 25.22 -17.37
N LEU A 344 25.42 24.25 -17.37
CA LEU A 344 26.85 24.51 -17.51
C LEU A 344 27.17 25.22 -18.85
N GLY A 345 28.01 26.25 -18.82
CA GLY A 345 28.48 26.97 -20.01
C GLY A 345 27.48 27.99 -20.59
N HIS A 346 26.30 28.15 -19.99
CA HIS A 346 25.33 29.14 -20.43
C HIS A 346 25.56 30.48 -19.71
N TYR A 347 25.89 31.52 -20.48
CA TYR A 347 26.17 32.83 -19.91
C TYR A 347 24.95 33.41 -19.18
N ILE A 348 25.15 33.82 -17.92
CA ILE A 348 24.11 34.43 -17.10
C ILE A 348 24.32 35.95 -17.12
N SER A 349 23.33 36.69 -17.63
CA SER A 349 23.32 38.15 -17.57
C SER A 349 23.32 38.66 -16.13
N ALA A 350 23.99 39.79 -15.87
CA ALA A 350 24.11 40.37 -14.52
C ALA A 350 22.77 40.55 -13.78
N SER A 351 21.68 40.85 -14.50
CA SER A 351 20.33 41.00 -13.94
C SER A 351 19.71 39.69 -13.42
N LYS A 352 20.17 38.53 -13.90
CA LYS A 352 19.64 37.20 -13.56
C LYS A 352 20.46 36.45 -12.50
N ILE A 353 21.67 36.92 -12.18
CA ILE A 353 22.60 36.24 -11.26
C ILE A 353 21.94 35.96 -9.90
N ALA A 354 21.24 36.94 -9.32
CA ALA A 354 20.59 36.77 -8.02
C ALA A 354 19.49 35.70 -8.03
N SER A 355 18.70 35.64 -9.10
CA SER A 355 17.65 34.63 -9.28
C SER A 355 18.25 33.23 -9.44
N VAL A 356 19.25 33.09 -10.30
CA VAL A 356 19.91 31.79 -10.53
C VAL A 356 20.59 31.30 -9.25
N LEU A 357 21.17 32.20 -8.46
CA LEU A 357 21.75 31.85 -7.17
C LEU A 357 20.69 31.35 -6.17
N ASP A 358 19.49 31.93 -6.18
CA ASP A 358 18.37 31.44 -5.38
C ASP A 358 17.92 30.05 -5.83
N ASP A 359 17.81 29.82 -7.14
CA ASP A 359 17.50 28.52 -7.73
C ASP A 359 18.57 27.46 -7.36
N CYS A 360 19.86 27.82 -7.38
CA CYS A 360 20.94 26.94 -6.93
C CYS A 360 20.80 26.55 -5.44
N LYS A 361 20.47 27.52 -4.56
CA LYS A 361 20.25 27.27 -3.13
C LYS A 361 19.02 26.42 -2.88
N ARG A 362 17.95 26.68 -3.63
CA ARG A 362 16.73 25.91 -3.58
C ARG A 362 16.98 24.47 -4.01
N LEU A 363 17.68 24.26 -5.13
CA LEU A 363 18.08 22.93 -5.58
C LEU A 363 18.92 22.18 -4.53
N GLN A 364 19.87 22.84 -3.88
CA GLN A 364 20.64 22.23 -2.78
C GLN A 364 19.72 21.80 -1.63
N THR A 365 18.76 22.63 -1.24
CA THR A 365 17.79 22.31 -0.17
C THR A 365 16.92 21.10 -0.54
N LEU A 366 16.55 20.98 -1.82
CA LEU A 366 15.79 19.83 -2.33
C LEU A 366 16.62 18.55 -2.33
N VAL A 367 17.89 18.62 -2.75
CA VAL A 367 18.81 17.48 -2.68
C VAL A 367 19.04 17.06 -1.21
N ASP A 368 19.17 18.01 -0.29
CA ASP A 368 19.37 17.71 1.13
C ASP A 368 18.16 17.01 1.77
N SER A 369 16.95 17.44 1.43
CA SER A 369 15.68 16.95 1.99
C SER A 369 15.15 15.66 1.37
N ASN A 370 15.72 15.19 0.25
CA ASN A 370 15.34 13.94 -0.41
C ASN A 370 16.44 12.88 -0.27
N ASP A 371 16.07 11.59 -0.30
CA ASP A 371 17.02 10.48 -0.12
C ASP A 371 17.65 10.06 -1.45
N VAL A 372 16.87 10.16 -2.53
CA VAL A 372 17.20 9.66 -3.86
C VAL A 372 16.90 10.74 -4.89
N VAL A 373 17.78 10.91 -5.87
CA VAL A 373 17.64 11.88 -6.95
C VAL A 373 17.67 11.18 -8.31
N PHE A 374 16.61 11.35 -9.09
CA PHE A 374 16.54 10.90 -10.48
C PHE A 374 16.87 12.08 -11.41
N LEU A 375 17.93 11.93 -12.20
CA LEU A 375 18.32 12.89 -13.23
C LEU A 375 17.65 12.48 -14.54
N LEU A 376 16.52 13.13 -14.85
CA LEU A 376 15.67 12.85 -16.01
C LEU A 376 15.58 14.05 -16.96
N ASN A 377 16.48 15.02 -16.79
CA ASN A 377 16.53 16.23 -17.59
C ASN A 377 16.88 15.93 -19.06
N ASP A 378 16.46 16.83 -19.94
CA ASP A 378 16.67 16.67 -21.38
C ASP A 378 18.10 16.98 -21.85
N THR A 379 18.92 17.62 -21.01
CA THR A 379 20.25 18.13 -21.40
C THR A 379 21.34 17.70 -20.43
N TRP A 380 22.48 17.29 -20.99
CA TRP A 380 23.68 16.93 -20.25
C TRP A 380 24.16 18.04 -19.31
N GLU A 381 24.13 19.29 -19.79
CA GLU A 381 24.61 20.48 -19.11
C GLU A 381 23.81 20.78 -17.83
N SER A 382 22.50 20.50 -17.86
CA SER A 382 21.61 20.68 -16.71
C SER A 382 21.82 19.61 -15.62
N MET A 383 22.48 18.49 -15.93
CA MET A 383 22.75 17.43 -14.96
C MET A 383 23.99 17.68 -14.10
N TRP A 384 24.83 18.66 -14.47
CA TRP A 384 26.12 18.90 -13.82
C TRP A 384 25.95 19.32 -12.36
N LEU A 385 25.20 20.40 -12.11
CA LEU A 385 25.01 20.94 -10.76
C LEU A 385 24.33 19.90 -9.82
N PRO A 386 23.21 19.24 -10.21
CA PRO A 386 22.65 18.15 -9.41
C PRO A 386 23.67 17.06 -9.08
N THR A 387 24.52 16.67 -10.03
CA THR A 387 25.54 15.64 -9.81
C THR A 387 26.58 16.07 -8.77
N VAL A 388 27.05 17.31 -8.82
CA VAL A 388 27.99 17.87 -7.83
C VAL A 388 27.35 17.88 -6.45
N LEU A 389 26.12 18.38 -6.33
CA LEU A 389 25.39 18.46 -5.07
C LEU A 389 25.16 17.07 -4.45
N CYS A 390 24.73 16.10 -5.25
CA CYS A 390 24.48 14.75 -4.77
C CYS A 390 25.77 14.02 -4.37
N ALA A 391 26.87 14.23 -5.11
CA ALA A 391 28.17 13.67 -4.78
C ALA A 391 28.75 14.27 -3.49
N ASP A 392 28.51 15.56 -3.22
CA ASP A 392 28.89 16.19 -1.95
C ASP A 392 28.12 15.60 -0.76
N LYS A 393 26.81 15.38 -0.94
CA LYS A 393 25.87 14.94 0.09
C LYS A 393 25.69 13.42 0.21
N ASN A 394 26.41 12.64 -0.59
CA ASN A 394 26.29 11.17 -0.66
C ASN A 394 24.85 10.68 -0.90
N LYS A 395 24.13 11.34 -1.82
CA LYS A 395 22.77 10.94 -2.19
C LYS A 395 22.77 9.85 -3.26
N ILE A 396 21.79 8.94 -3.23
CA ILE A 396 21.62 7.95 -4.29
C ILE A 396 21.17 8.68 -5.55
N VAL A 397 21.88 8.51 -6.66
CA VAL A 397 21.54 9.14 -7.94
C VAL A 397 21.35 8.09 -9.01
N ILE A 398 20.22 8.19 -9.72
CA ILE A 398 19.95 7.42 -10.95
C ILE A 398 19.85 8.39 -12.12
N THR A 399 20.72 8.21 -13.11
CA THR A 399 20.72 9.01 -14.34
C THR A 399 20.12 8.19 -15.46
N THR A 400 19.14 8.78 -16.17
CA THR A 400 18.53 8.16 -17.34
C THR A 400 18.59 9.12 -18.53
N LEU A 401 19.14 8.64 -19.64
CA LEU A 401 19.30 9.41 -20.88
C LEU A 401 18.72 8.62 -22.05
N LEU A 402 18.07 9.34 -22.96
CA LEU A 402 17.50 8.80 -24.19
C LEU A 402 18.19 9.42 -25.40
N GLY A 403 18.68 8.56 -26.30
CA GLY A 403 19.08 8.91 -27.65
C GLY A 403 17.95 8.65 -28.66
N SER A 404 18.28 8.76 -29.94
CA SER A 404 17.34 8.48 -31.04
C SER A 404 16.81 7.04 -31.02
N ASP A 405 17.72 6.05 -30.92
CA ASP A 405 17.43 4.61 -30.91
C ASP A 405 18.03 3.84 -29.71
N SER A 406 18.70 4.57 -28.82
CA SER A 406 19.49 4.03 -27.70
C SER A 406 19.18 4.73 -26.38
N TYR A 407 19.56 4.11 -25.27
CA TYR A 407 19.39 4.66 -23.93
C TYR A 407 20.57 4.32 -23.02
N LEU A 408 20.77 5.14 -21.99
CA LEU A 408 21.70 4.90 -20.89
C LEU A 408 20.95 5.05 -19.57
N VAL A 409 21.03 4.03 -18.72
CA VAL A 409 20.60 4.09 -17.32
C VAL A 409 21.80 3.76 -16.46
N MET A 410 22.08 4.60 -15.47
CA MET A 410 23.19 4.34 -14.54
C MET A 410 22.91 4.87 -13.14
N ARG A 411 23.59 4.28 -12.17
CA ARG A 411 23.66 4.79 -10.80
C ARG A 411 25.00 5.45 -10.55
N HIS A 412 25.04 6.51 -9.74
CA HIS A 412 26.32 7.11 -9.37
C HIS A 412 26.94 6.39 -8.16
N GLY A 413 28.27 6.40 -8.06
CA GLY A 413 28.97 5.99 -6.85
C GLY A 413 28.85 7.01 -5.73
N ALA A 414 29.12 6.55 -4.50
CA ALA A 414 29.25 7.42 -3.33
C ALA A 414 30.26 8.56 -3.58
N GLY A 415 30.14 9.68 -2.86
CA GLY A 415 31.11 10.76 -2.83
C GLY A 415 32.41 10.39 -2.11
N PRO A 416 33.48 11.21 -2.22
CA PRO A 416 34.77 10.95 -1.56
C PRO A 416 34.78 11.17 -0.04
N GLY A 417 33.64 11.52 0.55
CA GLY A 417 33.51 11.83 1.99
C GLY A 417 34.25 13.10 2.42
N THR A 418 34.13 13.45 3.70
CA THR A 418 34.91 14.50 4.38
C THR A 418 35.85 13.81 5.37
N LYS A 419 37.15 13.74 5.07
CA LYS A 419 38.12 13.30 6.10
C LYS A 419 38.26 14.43 7.13
N SER A 420 37.55 14.31 8.24
CA SER A 420 37.76 15.08 9.46
C SER A 420 39.13 14.69 10.06
N GLY A 421 40.17 15.48 9.80
CA GLY A 421 41.46 15.32 10.44
C GLY A 421 42.49 16.28 9.84
N GLY A 422 42.79 17.37 10.54
CA GLY A 422 43.83 18.31 10.12
C GLY A 422 45.20 17.66 10.16
N MET A 423 45.89 17.60 9.01
CA MET A 423 47.35 17.50 8.92
C MET A 423 47.85 17.69 7.46
N VAL A 424 48.56 18.80 7.23
CA VAL A 424 49.64 19.08 6.23
C VAL A 424 49.34 18.91 4.72
N ASP A 425 49.57 20.00 3.98
CA ASP A 425 49.30 20.24 2.55
C ASP A 425 49.88 19.24 1.53
N VAL A 426 50.82 18.38 1.91
CA VAL A 426 51.40 17.35 1.01
C VAL A 426 50.52 16.08 0.97
N ILE A 427 49.83 15.75 2.07
CA ILE A 427 48.86 14.63 2.11
C ILE A 427 47.55 15.03 1.39
N ALA A 428 47.22 16.33 1.37
CA ALA A 428 46.07 16.85 0.63
C ALA A 428 46.19 16.63 -0.89
N GLN A 429 47.40 16.74 -1.47
CA GLN A 429 47.61 16.46 -2.90
C GLN A 429 47.46 14.97 -3.26
N ILE A 430 47.89 14.05 -2.38
CA ILE A 430 47.67 12.59 -2.57
C ILE A 430 46.19 12.24 -2.34
N GLY A 431 45.52 12.90 -1.40
CA GLY A 431 44.07 12.78 -1.17
C GLY A 431 43.21 13.30 -2.33
N ASN A 432 43.68 14.32 -3.07
CA ASN A 432 42.97 14.89 -4.21
C ASN A 432 42.91 13.98 -5.45
N LEU A 433 43.76 12.95 -5.51
CA LEU A 433 43.78 11.95 -6.58
C LEU A 433 43.06 10.64 -6.19
N SER A 434 42.59 10.51 -4.95
CA SER A 434 41.96 9.28 -4.46
C SER A 434 40.59 9.05 -5.10
N THR A 435 40.43 7.89 -5.74
CA THR A 435 39.16 7.41 -6.32
C THR A 435 38.42 6.44 -5.41
N GLU A 436 38.84 6.36 -4.14
CA GLU A 436 38.30 5.44 -3.14
C GLU A 436 37.23 6.11 -2.28
N ASP A 437 36.32 5.31 -1.72
CA ASP A 437 35.28 5.76 -0.79
C ASP A 437 35.83 5.83 0.65
N ALA A 438 34.95 6.21 1.59
CA ALA A 438 35.29 6.28 3.01
C ALA A 438 35.74 4.92 3.60
N LEU A 439 35.46 3.81 2.92
CA LEU A 439 35.81 2.43 3.30
C LEU A 439 37.07 1.92 2.56
N GLY A 440 37.73 2.74 1.73
CA GLY A 440 38.90 2.34 0.95
C GLY A 440 38.57 1.49 -0.29
N ARG A 441 37.31 1.48 -0.73
CA ARG A 441 36.86 0.73 -1.93
C ARG A 441 36.85 1.64 -3.15
N GLN A 442 37.13 1.09 -4.32
CA GLN A 442 37.04 1.84 -5.58
C GLN A 442 35.61 2.35 -5.81
N ARG A 443 35.44 3.67 -5.94
CA ARG A 443 34.14 4.30 -6.19
C ARG A 443 33.70 4.11 -7.63
N LEU A 444 32.40 3.92 -7.82
CA LEU A 444 31.78 4.01 -9.14
C LEU A 444 31.77 5.46 -9.65
N GLY A 445 31.83 5.60 -10.96
CA GLY A 445 31.79 6.89 -11.64
C GLY A 445 30.43 7.57 -11.54
N CYS A 446 30.41 8.88 -11.82
CA CYS A 446 29.16 9.56 -12.16
C CYS A 446 29.02 9.62 -13.69
N CYS A 447 27.91 10.16 -14.17
CA CYS A 447 27.69 10.30 -15.61
C CYS A 447 28.84 11.06 -16.32
N PHE A 448 29.46 12.06 -15.67
CA PHE A 448 30.61 12.85 -16.16
C PHE A 448 31.98 12.15 -16.08
N CYS A 449 32.07 10.90 -15.63
CA CYS A 449 33.32 10.14 -15.65
C CYS A 449 33.61 9.47 -17.01
N SER A 450 32.60 9.33 -17.87
CA SER A 450 32.70 8.66 -19.17
C SER A 450 32.05 9.50 -20.27
N ASP A 451 32.70 9.61 -21.43
CA ASP A 451 32.18 10.36 -22.58
C ASP A 451 30.92 9.75 -23.21
N THR A 452 30.52 8.53 -22.81
CA THR A 452 29.37 7.84 -23.38
C THR A 452 28.05 8.62 -23.22
N ALA A 453 27.89 9.34 -22.12
CA ALA A 453 26.70 10.17 -21.89
C ALA A 453 26.66 11.43 -22.78
N SER A 454 27.83 11.93 -23.21
CA SER A 454 27.91 13.01 -24.20
C SER A 454 27.57 12.50 -25.61
N LEU A 455 28.00 11.28 -25.95
CA LEU A 455 27.78 10.67 -27.27
C LEU A 455 26.30 10.39 -27.56
N ILE A 456 25.50 9.99 -26.56
CA ILE A 456 24.05 9.77 -26.71
C ILE A 456 23.29 11.09 -26.97
N ASN A 457 23.83 12.22 -26.49
CA ASN A 457 23.23 13.54 -26.64
C ASN A 457 23.65 14.28 -27.93
N LEU A 458 24.72 13.83 -28.60
CA LEU A 458 25.34 14.49 -29.77
C LEU A 458 24.55 14.34 -31.09
N ASP A 459 23.48 13.53 -31.14
CA ASP A 459 22.58 13.39 -32.29
C ASP A 459 21.65 14.62 -32.51
N ARG A 460 21.88 15.73 -31.81
CA ARG A 460 21.12 16.98 -31.98
C ARG A 460 21.62 17.73 -33.22
N ASN A 461 20.94 17.54 -34.35
CA ASN A 461 21.08 18.44 -35.50
C ASN A 461 20.68 19.87 -35.08
N GLU A 462 21.65 20.77 -34.97
CA GLU A 462 21.46 22.20 -34.63
C GLU A 462 20.63 22.99 -35.66
N THR A 463 20.23 22.38 -36.78
CA THR A 463 19.60 23.08 -37.92
C THR A 463 18.07 23.14 -37.90
N LEU A 464 17.38 22.58 -36.90
CA LEU A 464 15.92 22.75 -36.74
C LEU A 464 15.61 23.21 -35.30
N ASN A 465 14.92 24.34 -35.16
CA ASN A 465 14.44 24.92 -33.89
C ASN A 465 13.37 24.07 -33.17
N GLN A 466 13.55 22.75 -33.09
CA GLN A 466 12.75 21.83 -32.28
C GLN A 466 13.68 21.12 -31.30
N HIS A 467 13.73 21.64 -30.07
CA HIS A 467 14.60 21.20 -28.98
C HIS A 467 14.24 19.82 -28.38
N SER A 468 13.75 18.87 -29.17
CA SER A 468 13.36 17.54 -28.69
C SER A 468 13.94 16.44 -29.59
N THR A 469 14.84 15.63 -29.04
CA THR A 469 15.34 14.40 -29.69
C THR A 469 14.15 13.55 -30.14
N VAL A 470 14.13 13.13 -31.41
CA VAL A 470 13.13 12.18 -31.91
C VAL A 470 13.52 10.79 -31.41
N THR A 471 12.99 10.43 -30.25
CA THR A 471 13.23 9.13 -29.59
C THR A 471 12.20 8.11 -30.06
N LEU A 472 12.62 6.85 -30.27
CA LEU A 472 11.67 5.75 -30.48
C LEU A 472 10.72 5.63 -29.27
N PRO A 473 9.39 5.56 -29.47
CA PRO A 473 8.41 5.60 -28.37
C PRO A 473 8.60 4.53 -27.28
N GLY A 474 9.06 3.33 -27.65
CA GLY A 474 9.29 2.23 -26.71
C GLY A 474 10.49 2.43 -25.77
N LEU A 475 11.45 3.31 -26.11
CA LEU A 475 12.67 3.52 -25.31
C LEU A 475 12.36 4.04 -23.92
N THR A 476 11.39 4.95 -23.81
CA THR A 476 10.97 5.54 -22.53
C THR A 476 10.56 4.46 -21.55
N SER A 477 9.72 3.51 -21.97
CA SER A 477 9.21 2.46 -21.09
C SER A 477 10.33 1.51 -20.64
N VAL A 478 11.26 1.19 -21.55
CA VAL A 478 12.42 0.35 -21.24
C VAL A 478 13.36 1.06 -20.25
N ALA A 479 13.79 2.28 -20.57
CA ALA A 479 14.74 3.03 -19.75
C ALA A 479 14.16 3.37 -18.37
N SER A 480 12.90 3.81 -18.29
CA SER A 480 12.24 4.12 -17.01
C SER A 480 12.07 2.87 -16.15
N GLY A 481 11.69 1.74 -16.77
CA GLY A 481 11.61 0.44 -16.11
C GLY A 481 12.94 0.05 -15.48
N ILE A 482 14.02 0.10 -16.26
CA ILE A 482 15.38 -0.21 -15.78
C ILE A 482 15.81 0.74 -14.67
N ALA A 483 15.53 2.04 -14.78
CA ALA A 483 15.92 3.04 -13.79
C ALA A 483 15.29 2.78 -12.42
N VAL A 484 13.99 2.52 -12.39
CA VAL A 484 13.27 2.25 -11.14
C VAL A 484 13.62 0.88 -10.56
N GLU A 485 13.82 -0.14 -11.41
CA GLU A 485 14.30 -1.46 -11.00
C GLU A 485 15.71 -1.42 -10.39
N LEU A 486 16.61 -0.62 -10.97
CA LEU A 486 17.96 -0.42 -10.47
C LEU A 486 17.91 0.24 -9.09
N PHE A 487 17.12 1.31 -8.95
CA PHE A 487 16.87 1.98 -7.67
C PHE A 487 16.31 1.02 -6.61
N ALA A 488 15.24 0.28 -6.94
CA ALA A 488 14.59 -0.63 -6.01
C ALA A 488 15.60 -1.67 -5.49
N ARG A 489 16.42 -2.26 -6.36
CA ARG A 489 17.47 -3.19 -5.95
C ARG A 489 18.55 -2.53 -5.09
N MET A 490 19.01 -1.33 -5.45
CA MET A 490 20.00 -0.59 -4.64
C MET A 490 19.52 -0.36 -3.21
N LEU A 491 18.26 0.04 -3.02
CA LEU A 491 17.71 0.32 -1.69
C LEU A 491 17.63 -0.93 -0.79
N HIS A 492 17.52 -2.11 -1.40
CA HIS A 492 17.50 -3.40 -0.71
C HIS A 492 18.90 -4.01 -0.53
N HIS A 493 19.92 -3.47 -1.21
CA HIS A 493 21.28 -3.93 -1.05
C HIS A 493 21.84 -3.48 0.31
N PRO A 494 22.57 -4.34 1.06
CA PRO A 494 23.13 -3.98 2.37
C PRO A 494 24.03 -2.74 2.35
N ASP A 495 24.85 -2.60 1.30
CA ASP A 495 25.78 -1.48 1.13
C ASP A 495 25.16 -0.25 0.43
N GLU A 496 23.90 -0.32 0.00
CA GLU A 496 23.16 0.79 -0.67
C GLU A 496 23.99 1.55 -1.73
N ILE A 497 24.32 2.83 -1.49
CA ILE A 497 25.13 3.66 -2.41
C ILE A 497 26.58 3.15 -2.60
N HIS A 498 27.10 2.39 -1.63
CA HIS A 498 28.44 1.79 -1.65
C HIS A 498 28.47 0.42 -2.32
N ALA A 499 27.33 -0.07 -2.83
CA ALA A 499 27.27 -1.37 -3.49
C ALA A 499 28.18 -1.42 -4.73
N PRO A 500 29.01 -2.47 -4.90
CA PRO A 500 29.89 -2.63 -6.06
C PRO A 500 29.09 -2.80 -7.35
N GLY A 501 29.68 -2.45 -8.50
CA GLY A 501 29.05 -2.60 -9.80
C GLY A 501 29.29 -3.97 -10.41
N ASP A 502 28.23 -4.74 -10.59
CA ASP A 502 28.32 -6.07 -11.20
C ASP A 502 28.27 -6.00 -12.73
N ILE A 503 28.90 -6.98 -13.38
CA ILE A 503 28.87 -7.13 -14.85
C ILE A 503 28.19 -8.47 -15.17
N SER A 504 27.47 -8.52 -16.31
CA SER A 504 26.89 -9.75 -16.83
C SER A 504 27.93 -10.88 -16.89
N GLY A 505 27.62 -12.02 -16.26
CA GLY A 505 28.51 -13.19 -16.18
C GLY A 505 29.33 -13.32 -14.90
N MET A 506 29.19 -12.38 -13.96
CA MET A 506 29.72 -12.54 -12.60
C MET A 506 28.75 -13.39 -11.76
N ASP A 507 29.24 -14.49 -11.18
CA ASP A 507 28.51 -15.27 -10.18
C ASP A 507 28.41 -14.45 -8.89
N THR A 508 27.30 -13.73 -8.75
CA THR A 508 26.96 -12.98 -7.54
C THR A 508 25.93 -13.79 -6.76
N GLU A 509 26.29 -14.24 -5.56
CA GLU A 509 25.38 -14.98 -4.64
C GLU A 509 24.26 -14.09 -4.04
N HIS A 510 23.99 -12.92 -4.62
CA HIS A 510 22.99 -11.99 -4.12
C HIS A 510 21.58 -12.40 -4.55
N GLN A 511 20.68 -12.56 -3.58
CA GLN A 511 19.26 -12.86 -3.81
C GLN A 511 18.54 -11.83 -4.70
N LEU A 512 19.12 -10.63 -4.87
CA LEU A 512 18.61 -9.52 -5.67
C LEU A 512 19.00 -9.60 -7.17
N GLY A 513 19.86 -10.55 -7.53
CA GLY A 513 20.51 -10.62 -8.84
C GLY A 513 21.62 -9.57 -9.02
N ILE A 514 22.06 -9.40 -10.26
CA ILE A 514 23.14 -8.49 -10.67
C ILE A 514 22.74 -7.04 -10.42
N LEU A 515 23.62 -6.25 -9.79
CA LEU A 515 23.45 -4.81 -9.57
C LEU A 515 24.47 -3.99 -10.39
N PRO A 516 24.21 -3.76 -11.70
CA PRO A 516 25.19 -3.11 -12.55
C PRO A 516 25.34 -1.63 -12.25
N HIS A 517 26.46 -1.07 -12.71
CA HIS A 517 26.73 0.35 -12.64
C HIS A 517 26.03 1.12 -13.77
N GLN A 518 26.25 0.71 -15.03
CA GLN A 518 25.62 1.29 -16.22
C GLN A 518 24.96 0.19 -17.07
N MET A 519 23.78 0.49 -17.61
CA MET A 519 23.09 -0.30 -18.61
C MET A 519 22.88 0.54 -19.86
N GLN A 520 23.42 0.08 -20.98
CA GLN A 520 23.32 0.74 -22.28
C GLN A 520 22.60 -0.19 -23.24
N GLY A 521 21.53 0.30 -23.87
CA GLY A 521 20.76 -0.51 -24.81
C GLY A 521 20.41 0.21 -26.09
N SER A 522 20.19 -0.56 -27.16
CA SER A 522 19.71 -0.08 -28.45
C SER A 522 18.58 -0.99 -28.93
N LEU A 523 17.41 -0.39 -29.22
CA LEU A 523 16.26 -1.13 -29.72
C LEU A 523 16.43 -1.54 -31.18
N SER A 524 17.11 -0.71 -31.98
CA SER A 524 17.37 -1.01 -33.40
C SER A 524 18.32 -2.21 -33.56
N LYS A 525 19.30 -2.33 -32.65
CA LYS A 525 20.29 -3.43 -32.65
C LYS A 525 19.85 -4.62 -31.78
N CYS A 526 18.82 -4.46 -30.95
CA CYS A 526 18.39 -5.44 -29.94
C CYS A 526 19.53 -5.89 -29.00
N VAL A 527 20.39 -4.94 -28.59
CA VAL A 527 21.53 -5.21 -27.71
C VAL A 527 21.36 -4.47 -26.37
N LEU A 528 21.71 -5.14 -25.28
CA LEU A 528 21.90 -4.57 -23.94
C LEU A 528 23.33 -4.89 -23.47
N SER A 529 24.04 -3.89 -22.95
CA SER A 529 25.41 -4.03 -22.45
C SER A 529 25.51 -3.43 -21.04
N THR A 530 26.10 -4.17 -20.11
CA THR A 530 26.43 -3.66 -18.76
C THR A 530 27.87 -3.17 -18.75
N VAL A 531 28.08 -1.91 -18.37
CA VAL A 531 29.41 -1.26 -18.34
C VAL A 531 29.75 -0.85 -16.93
N LEU A 532 30.94 -1.23 -16.48
CA LEU A 532 31.53 -0.75 -15.23
C LEU A 532 32.45 0.43 -15.54
N CYS A 533 32.27 1.54 -14.82
CA CYS A 533 33.07 2.74 -14.98
C CYS A 533 33.36 3.28 -13.58
N ASN A 534 34.64 3.41 -13.25
CA ASN A 534 35.07 3.87 -11.95
C ASN A 534 35.18 5.40 -11.92
N SER A 535 35.17 5.96 -10.72
CA SER A 535 35.41 7.40 -10.55
C SER A 535 36.81 7.79 -11.07
N SER A 536 36.89 8.99 -11.65
CA SER A 536 38.12 9.55 -12.21
C SER A 536 38.55 10.78 -11.41
N SER A 537 39.84 10.89 -11.13
CA SER A 537 40.44 12.07 -10.50
C SER A 537 40.24 13.35 -11.31
N ASN A 538 40.03 13.22 -12.62
CA ASN A 538 39.91 14.36 -13.54
C ASN A 538 38.46 14.68 -13.87
N CYS A 539 37.49 14.04 -13.23
CA CYS A 539 36.08 14.26 -13.49
C CYS A 539 35.65 15.70 -13.14
N ILE A 540 34.90 16.36 -14.04
CA ILE A 540 34.41 17.73 -13.83
C ILE A 540 33.28 17.86 -12.81
N ALA A 541 32.78 16.75 -12.26
CA ALA A 541 31.66 16.76 -11.31
C ALA A 541 32.00 16.06 -9.97
N CYS A 542 32.40 14.78 -9.99
CA CYS A 542 32.56 13.98 -8.76
C CYS A 542 34.00 13.83 -8.25
N SER A 543 34.97 14.51 -8.87
CA SER A 543 36.37 14.47 -8.45
C SER A 543 36.57 15.19 -7.11
N ASN A 544 37.61 14.79 -6.38
CA ASN A 544 37.92 15.38 -5.08
C ASN A 544 38.31 16.85 -5.22
N VAL A 545 38.95 17.23 -6.33
CA VAL A 545 39.32 18.62 -6.62
C VAL A 545 38.08 19.50 -6.76
N VAL A 546 37.12 19.08 -7.58
CA VAL A 546 35.86 19.84 -7.81
C VAL A 546 35.05 19.93 -6.52
N LEU A 547 34.89 18.82 -5.79
CA LEU A 547 34.12 18.81 -4.55
C LEU A 547 34.81 19.61 -3.44
N SER A 548 36.14 19.64 -3.39
CA SER A 548 36.88 20.48 -2.42
C SER A 548 36.72 21.95 -2.73
N GLU A 549 36.78 22.36 -3.99
CA GLU A 549 36.52 23.75 -4.40
C GLU A 549 35.09 24.17 -4.13
N TYR A 550 34.10 23.30 -4.42
CA TYR A 550 32.70 23.54 -4.06
C TYR A 550 32.52 23.72 -2.55
N ARG A 551 33.12 22.86 -1.72
CA ARG A 551 33.06 22.98 -0.25
C ARG A 551 33.73 24.26 0.27
N ARG A 552 34.78 24.72 -0.39
CA ARG A 552 35.56 25.90 0.00
C ARG A 552 34.87 27.21 -0.39
N ARG A 553 34.30 27.29 -1.59
CA ARG A 553 33.78 28.53 -2.19
C ARG A 553 32.25 28.56 -2.32
N GLY A 554 31.58 27.43 -2.12
CA GLY A 554 30.13 27.31 -2.27
C GLY A 554 29.64 27.70 -3.66
N PHE A 555 28.56 28.48 -3.69
CA PHE A 555 27.91 28.89 -4.94
C PHE A 555 28.72 29.88 -5.77
N ASP A 556 29.73 30.55 -5.22
CA ASP A 556 30.61 31.41 -6.02
C ASP A 556 31.42 30.59 -7.04
N PHE A 557 31.82 29.38 -6.65
CA PHE A 557 32.44 28.42 -7.58
C PHE A 557 31.44 27.93 -8.62
N VAL A 558 30.21 27.61 -8.22
CA VAL A 558 29.14 27.17 -9.13
C VAL A 558 28.87 28.23 -10.20
N MET A 559 28.72 29.50 -9.79
CA MET A 559 28.49 30.62 -10.70
C MET A 559 29.67 30.86 -11.64
N GLN A 560 30.92 30.69 -11.16
CA GLN A 560 32.09 30.75 -12.03
C GLN A 560 32.09 29.62 -13.06
N ALA A 561 31.82 28.38 -12.63
CA ALA A 561 31.79 27.21 -13.50
C ALA A 561 30.68 27.29 -14.57
N ILE A 562 29.52 27.86 -14.25
CA ILE A 562 28.44 28.06 -15.22
C ILE A 562 28.82 29.12 -16.26
N ASN A 563 29.40 30.24 -15.85
CA ASN A 563 29.73 31.35 -16.76
C ASN A 563 31.00 31.13 -17.57
N ASP A 564 31.96 30.35 -17.06
CA ASP A 564 33.24 30.07 -17.69
C ASP A 564 33.38 28.56 -18.00
N SER A 565 33.23 28.23 -19.28
CA SER A 565 33.30 26.85 -19.79
C SER A 565 34.72 26.25 -19.78
N THR A 566 35.76 27.07 -19.56
CA THR A 566 37.15 26.64 -19.48
C THR A 566 37.61 26.38 -18.05
N HIS A 567 37.00 27.05 -17.08
CA HIS A 567 37.37 26.95 -15.66
C HIS A 567 37.44 25.52 -15.13
N LEU A 568 36.42 24.70 -15.42
CA LEU A 568 36.39 23.31 -14.96
C LEU A 568 37.47 22.44 -15.63
N LYS A 569 37.82 22.72 -16.89
CA LYS A 569 38.84 21.97 -17.63
C LYS A 569 40.23 22.25 -17.07
N ASP A 570 40.51 23.52 -16.79
CA ASP A 570 41.77 23.95 -16.18
C ASP A 570 41.91 23.39 -14.76
N LEU A 571 40.80 23.35 -14.00
CA LEU A 571 40.79 22.83 -12.64
C LEU A 571 41.05 21.32 -12.58
N THR A 572 40.50 20.52 -13.50
CA THR A 572 40.64 19.06 -13.47
C THR A 572 41.76 18.52 -14.35
N GLY A 573 42.47 19.38 -15.09
CA GLY A 573 43.61 19.00 -15.92
C GLY A 573 43.24 18.21 -17.18
N ILE A 574 42.00 18.32 -17.67
CA ILE A 574 41.60 17.75 -18.97
C ILE A 574 42.07 18.69 -20.09
N SER A 575 43.30 18.50 -20.56
CA SER A 575 43.83 19.13 -21.78
C SER A 575 43.31 18.40 -23.01
N ASP A 576 42.41 19.05 -23.75
CA ASP A 576 41.71 18.56 -24.95
C ASP A 576 40.98 17.22 -24.78
N LEU A 577 39.65 17.28 -24.70
CA LEU A 577 38.81 16.21 -25.25
C LEU A 577 39.22 16.06 -26.72
N LYS A 578 40.13 15.13 -27.02
CA LYS A 578 40.34 14.67 -28.39
C LYS A 578 38.95 14.39 -28.93
N LYS A 579 38.53 15.17 -29.94
CA LYS A 579 37.54 14.74 -30.94
C LYS A 579 38.09 13.44 -31.51
N THR A 580 37.84 12.33 -30.82
CA THR A 580 38.33 11.03 -31.25
C THR A 580 37.37 10.60 -32.33
N SER A 581 37.93 10.66 -33.53
CA SER A 581 37.37 10.35 -34.83
C SER A 581 36.61 9.02 -34.87
N ALA A 582 35.55 9.06 -35.69
CA ALA A 582 34.87 7.93 -36.31
C ALA A 582 34.00 7.06 -35.40
N CYS A 583 32.87 7.61 -34.94
CA CYS A 583 31.65 6.81 -35.00
C CYS A 583 31.09 7.01 -36.42
N SER A 584 30.86 5.92 -37.15
CA SER A 584 30.13 5.97 -38.41
C SER A 584 28.78 6.64 -38.14
N ASN A 585 28.59 7.88 -38.61
CA ASN A 585 27.30 8.53 -38.72
C ASN A 585 26.43 7.71 -39.66
N ILE A 586 25.89 6.60 -39.17
CA ILE A 586 24.77 5.95 -39.83
C ILE A 586 23.60 6.86 -39.49
N SER A 587 23.26 7.74 -40.43
CA SER A 587 21.98 8.42 -40.47
C SER A 587 20.89 7.35 -40.52
N THR A 588 20.50 6.81 -39.37
CA THR A 588 19.35 5.91 -39.25
C THR A 588 18.08 6.74 -39.20
N THR A 589 17.85 7.52 -40.26
CA THR A 589 16.51 8.01 -40.58
C THR A 589 15.72 6.77 -40.98
N ILE A 590 15.11 6.10 -40.01
CA ILE A 590 14.15 5.03 -40.28
C ILE A 590 13.02 5.70 -41.07
N PRO A 591 12.76 5.31 -42.34
CA PRO A 591 11.67 5.89 -43.10
C PRO A 591 10.35 5.47 -42.46
N VAL A 592 9.74 6.38 -41.69
CA VAL A 592 8.44 6.15 -41.06
C VAL A 592 7.34 6.42 -42.09
N HIS A 593 6.75 5.36 -42.64
CA HIS A 593 5.57 5.46 -43.48
C HIS A 593 4.31 5.70 -42.63
N LEU A 594 4.09 6.96 -42.24
CA LEU A 594 3.02 7.36 -41.33
C LEU A 594 1.62 6.95 -41.84
N GLU A 595 1.37 7.04 -43.15
CA GLU A 595 0.10 6.61 -43.75
C GLU A 595 -0.15 5.10 -43.51
N LYS A 596 0.87 4.27 -43.72
CA LYS A 596 0.77 2.82 -43.51
C LYS A 596 0.46 2.51 -42.04
N LEU A 597 1.15 3.15 -41.10
CA LEU A 597 0.92 2.97 -39.66
C LEU A 597 -0.47 3.45 -39.22
N SER A 598 -0.93 4.59 -39.73
CA SER A 598 -2.27 5.11 -39.41
C SER A 598 -3.40 4.21 -39.93
N SER A 599 -3.18 3.55 -41.08
CA SER A 599 -4.15 2.67 -41.72
C SER A 599 -4.22 1.28 -41.09
N ALA A 600 -3.15 0.85 -40.41
CA ALA A 600 -3.01 -0.48 -39.82
C ALA A 600 -4.00 -0.69 -38.68
N ARG A 601 -4.74 -1.81 -38.73
CA ARG A 601 -5.67 -2.24 -37.68
C ARG A 601 -4.95 -3.19 -36.74
N CYS A 602 -4.77 -2.78 -35.49
CA CYS A 602 -4.14 -3.63 -34.47
C CYS A 602 -5.19 -4.18 -33.50
N LEU A 603 -5.18 -5.49 -33.29
CA LEU A 603 -5.99 -6.18 -32.29
C LEU A 603 -5.13 -6.46 -31.05
N LEU A 604 -5.53 -5.96 -29.89
CA LEU A 604 -4.88 -6.18 -28.61
C LEU A 604 -5.73 -7.14 -27.79
N LEU A 605 -5.22 -8.33 -27.52
CA LEU A 605 -5.86 -9.33 -26.69
C LEU A 605 -5.31 -9.23 -25.28
N GLY A 606 -6.09 -8.61 -24.39
CA GLY A 606 -5.71 -8.29 -23.01
C GLY A 606 -5.49 -6.79 -22.81
N ALA A 607 -6.12 -6.25 -21.77
CA ALA A 607 -6.05 -4.85 -21.34
C ALA A 607 -5.42 -4.73 -19.93
N GLY A 608 -4.50 -5.65 -19.60
CA GLY A 608 -3.67 -5.59 -18.41
C GLY A 608 -2.50 -4.60 -18.55
N THR A 609 -1.40 -4.80 -17.80
CA THR A 609 -0.24 -3.91 -17.82
C THR A 609 0.38 -3.82 -19.23
N LEU A 610 0.69 -4.97 -19.84
CA LEU A 610 1.20 -5.01 -21.21
C LEU A 610 0.21 -4.41 -22.22
N GLY A 611 -1.09 -4.67 -22.05
CA GLY A 611 -2.16 -4.10 -22.87
C GLY A 611 -2.14 -2.58 -22.90
N CYS A 612 -2.06 -1.96 -21.72
CA CYS A 612 -2.03 -0.50 -21.59
C CYS A 612 -0.78 0.11 -22.22
N ASP A 613 0.40 -0.46 -21.95
CA ASP A 613 1.66 0.09 -22.44
C ASP A 613 1.81 -0.10 -23.95
N VAL A 614 1.44 -1.27 -24.49
CA VAL A 614 1.44 -1.51 -25.94
C VAL A 614 0.44 -0.60 -26.65
N ALA A 615 -0.76 -0.41 -26.11
CA ALA A 615 -1.73 0.52 -26.69
C ALA A 615 -1.18 1.95 -26.77
N ARG A 616 -0.56 2.44 -25.69
CA ARG A 616 0.09 3.76 -25.66
C ARG A 616 1.23 3.85 -26.69
N ILE A 617 2.16 2.89 -26.67
CA ILE A 617 3.30 2.88 -27.59
C ILE A 617 2.84 2.81 -29.06
N LEU A 618 1.82 2.03 -29.38
CA LEU A 618 1.26 1.96 -30.74
C LEU A 618 0.69 3.32 -31.19
N MET A 619 -0.02 4.03 -30.30
CA MET A 619 -0.49 5.38 -30.60
C MET A 619 0.67 6.34 -30.83
N ASP A 620 1.72 6.27 -30.02
CA ASP A 620 2.92 7.09 -30.12
C ASP A 620 3.66 6.83 -31.43
N CYS A 621 3.64 5.59 -31.92
CA CYS A 621 4.15 5.19 -33.23
C CYS A 621 3.28 5.66 -34.41
N GLY A 622 2.08 6.19 -34.18
CA GLY A 622 1.18 6.67 -35.23
C GLY A 622 0.03 5.72 -35.60
N VAL A 623 -0.15 4.60 -34.91
CA VAL A 623 -1.32 3.73 -35.11
C VAL A 623 -2.57 4.44 -34.61
N ARG A 624 -3.66 4.35 -35.38
CA ARG A 624 -4.94 5.00 -35.05
C ARG A 624 -6.11 4.03 -34.95
N LYS A 625 -6.01 2.82 -35.49
CA LYS A 625 -7.10 1.82 -35.45
C LYS A 625 -6.78 0.70 -34.47
N LEU A 626 -7.36 0.75 -33.28
CA LEU A 626 -7.09 -0.18 -32.19
C LEU A 626 -8.37 -0.92 -31.77
N THR A 627 -8.36 -2.25 -31.76
CA THR A 627 -9.41 -3.03 -31.10
C THR A 627 -8.82 -3.71 -29.88
N VAL A 628 -9.42 -3.51 -28.70
CA VAL A 628 -8.98 -4.11 -27.45
C VAL A 628 -10.00 -5.12 -26.95
N VAL A 629 -9.57 -6.34 -26.64
CA VAL A 629 -10.40 -7.42 -26.12
C VAL A 629 -9.99 -7.74 -24.69
N ASP A 630 -10.91 -7.63 -23.74
CA ASP A 630 -10.68 -8.02 -22.33
C ASP A 630 -12.02 -8.28 -21.63
N SER A 631 -12.13 -9.33 -20.83
CA SER A 631 -13.34 -9.67 -20.07
C SER A 631 -13.42 -8.99 -18.70
N GLY A 632 -12.29 -8.51 -18.20
CA GLY A 632 -12.10 -8.02 -16.84
C GLY A 632 -12.68 -6.63 -16.58
N ARG A 633 -12.75 -6.30 -15.30
CA ARG A 633 -13.08 -4.95 -14.81
C ARG A 633 -11.86 -4.33 -14.14
N VAL A 634 -11.78 -3.01 -14.16
CA VAL A 634 -10.73 -2.28 -13.46
C VAL A 634 -10.97 -2.43 -11.95
N VAL A 635 -9.96 -2.94 -11.26
CA VAL A 635 -9.93 -3.05 -9.80
C VAL A 635 -8.81 -2.19 -9.23
N VAL A 636 -8.89 -1.84 -7.94
CA VAL A 636 -7.94 -0.94 -7.27
C VAL A 636 -6.47 -1.36 -7.45
N SER A 637 -6.17 -2.66 -7.44
CA SER A 637 -4.81 -3.19 -7.64
C SER A 637 -4.27 -3.01 -9.08
N ASN A 638 -5.09 -2.49 -10.00
CA ASN A 638 -4.69 -2.14 -11.36
C ASN A 638 -4.14 -0.72 -11.46
N LEU A 639 -4.65 0.22 -10.67
CA LEU A 639 -4.38 1.66 -10.84
C LEU A 639 -2.89 2.02 -10.77
N ALA A 640 -2.16 1.37 -9.87
CA ALA A 640 -0.72 1.58 -9.74
C ALA A 640 0.12 0.87 -10.82
N ARG A 641 -0.43 -0.11 -11.56
CA ARG A 641 0.33 -1.02 -12.45
C ARG A 641 -0.08 -0.96 -13.93
N GLN A 642 -1.22 -0.37 -14.23
CA GLN A 642 -1.83 -0.35 -15.57
C GLN A 642 -1.94 1.11 -15.98
N SER A 643 -1.23 1.49 -17.04
CA SER A 643 -0.88 2.88 -17.26
C SER A 643 -2.03 3.82 -17.56
N LEU A 644 -3.10 3.27 -18.11
CA LEU A 644 -4.24 4.05 -18.54
C LEU A 644 -5.31 4.20 -17.47
N TYR A 645 -5.38 3.35 -16.44
CA TYR A 645 -6.49 3.38 -15.49
C TYR A 645 -6.30 4.38 -14.33
N THR A 646 -7.41 4.94 -13.88
CA THR A 646 -7.55 5.92 -12.81
C THR A 646 -8.62 5.48 -11.80
N SER A 647 -8.75 6.17 -10.66
CA SER A 647 -9.78 5.89 -9.66
C SER A 647 -11.21 5.89 -10.22
N ASP A 648 -11.45 6.70 -11.25
CA ASP A 648 -12.78 6.89 -11.85
C ASP A 648 -13.20 5.69 -12.70
N ASP A 649 -12.25 4.86 -13.12
CA ASP A 649 -12.51 3.65 -13.89
C ASP A 649 -12.95 2.46 -13.00
N ARG A 650 -13.01 2.62 -11.67
CA ARG A 650 -13.31 1.51 -10.76
C ARG A 650 -14.61 0.79 -11.16
N ASP A 651 -14.52 -0.54 -11.23
CA ASP A 651 -15.60 -1.44 -11.64
C ASP A 651 -16.08 -1.29 -13.10
N THR A 652 -15.49 -0.39 -13.90
CA THR A 652 -15.76 -0.31 -15.34
C THR A 652 -15.09 -1.48 -16.09
N PRO A 653 -15.66 -1.94 -17.22
CA PRO A 653 -14.99 -2.94 -18.07
C PRO A 653 -13.67 -2.39 -18.62
N LYS A 654 -12.59 -3.16 -18.49
CA LYS A 654 -11.25 -2.74 -18.95
C LYS A 654 -11.22 -2.38 -20.43
N ALA A 655 -11.88 -3.21 -21.25
CA ALA A 655 -12.01 -2.96 -22.68
C ALA A 655 -12.74 -1.66 -23.03
N SER A 656 -13.53 -1.09 -22.12
CA SER A 656 -14.20 0.21 -22.29
C SER A 656 -13.38 1.36 -21.71
N ALA A 657 -12.85 1.18 -20.50
CA ALA A 657 -12.03 2.17 -19.81
C ALA A 657 -10.82 2.58 -20.65
N ILE A 658 -10.11 1.61 -21.23
CA ILE A 658 -8.93 1.87 -22.07
C ILE A 658 -9.28 2.79 -23.25
N LEU A 659 -10.46 2.65 -23.85
CA LEU A 659 -10.86 3.47 -25.01
C LEU A 659 -11.07 4.93 -24.62
N GLY A 660 -11.63 5.18 -23.44
CA GLY A 660 -11.84 6.53 -22.92
C GLY A 660 -10.51 7.27 -22.85
N HIS A 661 -9.54 6.66 -22.16
CA HIS A 661 -8.19 7.22 -22.02
C HIS A 661 -7.43 7.35 -23.34
N LEU A 662 -7.55 6.41 -24.27
CA LEU A 662 -6.94 6.53 -25.59
C LEU A 662 -7.54 7.72 -26.38
N LYS A 663 -8.86 7.92 -26.32
CA LYS A 663 -9.56 9.01 -27.00
C LYS A 663 -9.27 10.38 -26.39
N GLU A 664 -9.15 10.46 -25.07
CA GLU A 664 -8.77 11.69 -24.36
C GLU A 664 -7.36 12.15 -24.76
N ARG A 665 -6.42 11.21 -24.93
CA ARG A 665 -5.05 11.52 -25.36
C ARG A 665 -4.94 11.82 -26.84
N CYS A 666 -5.72 11.13 -27.67
CA CYS A 666 -5.70 11.28 -29.11
C CYS A 666 -7.13 11.18 -29.68
N PRO A 667 -7.83 12.32 -29.84
CA PRO A 667 -9.22 12.31 -30.33
C PRO A 667 -9.41 11.67 -31.72
N SER A 668 -8.35 11.60 -32.52
CA SER A 668 -8.35 10.97 -33.85
C SER A 668 -8.25 9.44 -33.83
N VAL A 669 -8.13 8.81 -32.65
CA VAL A 669 -8.03 7.35 -32.54
C VAL A 669 -9.40 6.68 -32.78
N ASP A 670 -9.43 5.73 -33.71
CA ASP A 670 -10.53 4.80 -33.91
C ASP A 670 -10.31 3.57 -33.03
N ALA A 671 -10.73 3.70 -31.76
CA ALA A 671 -10.58 2.65 -30.76
C ALA A 671 -11.92 1.94 -30.49
N LYS A 672 -11.91 0.60 -30.55
CA LYS A 672 -13.06 -0.29 -30.25
C LYS A 672 -12.74 -1.25 -29.12
N GLY A 673 -13.66 -1.37 -28.16
CA GLY A 673 -13.56 -2.33 -27.05
C GLY A 673 -14.49 -3.50 -27.25
N VAL A 674 -14.00 -4.70 -26.97
CA VAL A 674 -14.78 -5.93 -26.99
C VAL A 674 -14.65 -6.60 -25.64
N LYS A 675 -15.75 -6.58 -24.88
CA LYS A 675 -15.84 -7.35 -23.64
C LYS A 675 -16.14 -8.80 -23.99
N MET A 676 -15.12 -9.65 -23.89
CA MET A 676 -15.20 -11.07 -24.23
C MET A 676 -14.07 -11.81 -23.51
N GLU A 677 -14.36 -13.01 -23.01
CA GLU A 677 -13.33 -13.90 -22.48
C GLU A 677 -12.69 -14.67 -23.64
N ILE A 678 -11.37 -14.86 -23.58
CA ILE A 678 -10.68 -15.62 -24.62
C ILE A 678 -10.79 -17.10 -24.27
N PRO A 679 -11.41 -17.94 -25.13
CA PRO A 679 -11.58 -19.36 -24.85
C PRO A 679 -10.24 -20.05 -24.63
N MET A 680 -10.11 -20.74 -23.49
CA MET A 680 -8.87 -21.41 -23.08
C MET A 680 -8.98 -22.93 -23.25
N PRO A 681 -7.96 -23.60 -23.79
CA PRO A 681 -7.92 -25.05 -23.84
C PRO A 681 -7.88 -25.63 -22.41
N GLY A 682 -8.62 -26.72 -22.19
CA GLY A 682 -8.63 -27.44 -20.90
C GLY A 682 -9.59 -26.88 -19.84
N HIS A 683 -10.20 -25.72 -20.06
CA HIS A 683 -11.26 -25.23 -19.19
C HIS A 683 -12.58 -26.00 -19.45
N PRO A 684 -13.21 -26.59 -18.42
CA PRO A 684 -14.47 -27.27 -18.59
C PRO A 684 -15.57 -26.26 -18.95
N VAL A 685 -16.27 -26.50 -20.05
CA VAL A 685 -17.40 -25.69 -20.49
C VAL A 685 -18.68 -26.42 -20.10
N SER A 686 -19.53 -25.77 -19.31
CA SER A 686 -20.81 -26.36 -18.95
C SER A 686 -21.74 -26.45 -20.18
N PRO A 687 -22.69 -27.40 -20.23
CA PRO A 687 -23.63 -27.51 -21.36
C PRO A 687 -24.40 -26.21 -21.65
N ASN A 688 -24.66 -25.42 -20.61
CA ASN A 688 -25.37 -24.14 -20.71
C ASN A 688 -24.51 -23.02 -21.34
N GLU A 689 -23.19 -23.12 -21.24
CA GLU A 689 -22.23 -22.12 -21.74
C GLU A 689 -21.66 -22.48 -23.12
N ALA A 690 -21.83 -23.72 -23.58
CA ALA A 690 -21.24 -24.23 -24.82
C ALA A 690 -21.61 -23.40 -26.06
N ALA A 691 -22.87 -22.96 -26.17
CA ALA A 691 -23.32 -22.11 -27.27
C ALA A 691 -22.67 -20.72 -27.24
N SER A 692 -22.56 -20.10 -26.06
CA SER A 692 -21.89 -18.81 -25.88
C SER A 692 -20.40 -18.90 -26.20
N MET A 693 -19.74 -19.95 -25.72
CA MET A 693 -18.31 -20.18 -25.97
C MET A 693 -18.02 -20.37 -27.46
N LEU A 694 -18.91 -21.07 -28.19
CA LEU A 694 -18.78 -21.23 -29.63
C LEU A 694 -18.93 -19.90 -30.37
N GLU A 695 -19.82 -19.02 -29.90
CA GLU A 695 -19.98 -17.68 -30.46
C GLU A 695 -18.74 -16.81 -30.19
N ASP A 696 -18.17 -16.87 -28.99
CA ASP A 696 -16.92 -16.16 -28.66
C ASP A 696 -15.73 -16.66 -29.52
N CYS A 697 -15.66 -17.97 -29.80
CA CYS A 697 -14.68 -18.53 -30.75
C CYS A 697 -14.84 -17.94 -32.16
N LYS A 698 -16.06 -17.89 -32.69
CA LYS A 698 -16.35 -17.31 -34.02
C LYS A 698 -16.02 -15.82 -34.05
N ARG A 699 -16.44 -15.09 -33.03
CA ARG A 699 -16.16 -13.66 -32.90
C ARG A 699 -14.66 -13.38 -32.83
N LEU A 700 -13.90 -14.20 -32.11
CA LEU A 700 -12.44 -14.09 -32.08
C LEU A 700 -11.82 -14.35 -33.46
N GLN A 701 -12.32 -15.35 -34.20
CA GLN A 701 -11.89 -15.63 -35.57
C GLN A 701 -12.14 -14.43 -36.50
N GLU A 702 -13.33 -13.82 -36.45
CA GLU A 702 -13.65 -12.63 -37.24
C GLU A 702 -12.76 -11.43 -36.88
N LEU A 703 -12.48 -11.24 -35.59
CA LEU A 703 -11.56 -10.21 -35.12
C LEU A 703 -10.15 -10.44 -35.67
N VAL A 704 -9.62 -11.67 -35.57
CA VAL A 704 -8.28 -11.99 -36.11
C VAL A 704 -8.24 -11.77 -37.62
N ALA A 705 -9.25 -12.24 -38.37
CA ALA A 705 -9.30 -12.08 -39.82
C ALA A 705 -9.33 -10.60 -40.24
N SER A 706 -10.10 -9.77 -39.52
CA SER A 706 -10.31 -8.36 -39.82
C SER A 706 -9.19 -7.41 -39.37
N HIS A 707 -8.15 -7.87 -38.68
CA HIS A 707 -7.04 -7.02 -38.22
C HIS A 707 -5.72 -7.38 -38.89
N ASP A 708 -4.83 -6.39 -39.06
CA ASP A 708 -3.58 -6.55 -39.80
C ASP A 708 -2.45 -7.06 -38.89
N ALA A 709 -2.48 -6.67 -37.60
CA ALA A 709 -1.56 -7.16 -36.57
C ALA A 709 -2.32 -7.56 -35.30
N VAL A 710 -1.90 -8.64 -34.65
CA VAL A 710 -2.51 -9.15 -33.42
C VAL A 710 -1.47 -9.24 -32.32
N PHE A 711 -1.73 -8.58 -31.20
CA PHE A 711 -0.88 -8.57 -30.00
C PHE A 711 -1.49 -9.48 -28.94
N LEU A 712 -0.74 -10.51 -28.54
CA LEU A 712 -1.13 -11.49 -27.52
C LEU A 712 -0.65 -11.02 -26.15
N LEU A 713 -1.48 -10.26 -25.44
CA LEU A 713 -1.11 -9.53 -24.21
C LEU A 713 -1.80 -10.10 -22.95
N THR A 714 -2.34 -11.31 -23.05
CA THR A 714 -2.92 -12.05 -21.93
C THR A 714 -1.84 -12.67 -21.04
N ASP A 715 -2.19 -13.00 -19.80
CA ASP A 715 -1.28 -13.42 -18.74
C ASP A 715 -0.95 -14.92 -18.72
N THR A 716 -1.75 -15.76 -19.37
CA THR A 716 -1.54 -17.22 -19.41
C THR A 716 -1.13 -17.72 -20.78
N ARG A 717 -0.43 -18.86 -20.84
CA ARG A 717 -0.08 -19.51 -22.12
C ARG A 717 -1.34 -20.03 -22.82
N GLU A 718 -2.28 -20.52 -22.03
CA GLU A 718 -3.53 -21.14 -22.44
C GLU A 718 -4.43 -20.13 -23.19
N SER A 719 -4.57 -18.93 -22.65
CA SER A 719 -5.34 -17.84 -23.31
C SER A 719 -4.69 -17.36 -24.61
N ARG A 720 -3.38 -17.57 -24.81
CA ARG A 720 -2.69 -17.22 -26.07
C ARG A 720 -2.87 -18.30 -27.14
N TRP A 721 -3.26 -19.52 -26.78
CA TRP A 721 -3.28 -20.66 -27.70
C TRP A 721 -4.24 -20.48 -28.88
N LEU A 722 -5.54 -20.24 -28.61
CA LEU A 722 -6.55 -20.13 -29.66
C LEU A 722 -6.29 -18.93 -30.60
N PRO A 723 -5.99 -17.72 -30.09
CA PRO A 723 -5.58 -16.61 -30.95
C PRO A 723 -4.38 -16.94 -31.85
N THR A 724 -3.37 -17.65 -31.32
CA THR A 724 -2.19 -18.06 -32.08
C THR A 724 -2.58 -18.98 -33.22
N LEU A 725 -3.41 -20.00 -32.94
CA LEU A 725 -3.90 -20.93 -33.95
C LEU A 725 -4.65 -20.21 -35.08
N LEU A 726 -5.54 -19.28 -34.73
CA LEU A 726 -6.31 -18.49 -35.69
C LEU A 726 -5.40 -17.58 -36.53
N CYS A 727 -4.40 -16.94 -35.92
CA CYS A 727 -3.43 -16.10 -36.62
C CYS A 727 -2.59 -16.92 -37.62
N THR A 728 -2.22 -18.15 -37.27
CA THR A 728 -1.51 -19.07 -38.16
C THR A 728 -2.40 -19.47 -39.34
N ASN A 729 -3.67 -19.80 -39.11
CA ASN A 729 -4.63 -20.13 -40.17
C ASN A 729 -4.82 -18.98 -41.17
N GLU A 730 -4.97 -17.76 -40.65
CA GLU A 730 -5.15 -16.53 -41.45
C GLU A 730 -3.83 -16.00 -42.06
N ASN A 731 -2.72 -16.75 -41.95
CA ASN A 731 -1.39 -16.36 -42.43
C ASN A 731 -0.90 -14.99 -41.93
N LYS A 732 -1.34 -14.54 -40.76
CA LYS A 732 -0.92 -13.24 -40.17
C LYS A 732 0.58 -13.20 -39.83
N VAL A 733 1.23 -14.36 -39.74
CA VAL A 733 2.66 -14.52 -39.45
C VAL A 733 3.54 -14.39 -40.72
N ASN A 734 2.96 -14.38 -41.94
CA ASN A 734 3.69 -14.24 -43.19
C ASN A 734 3.89 -12.76 -43.59
N LEU A 735 4.70 -12.02 -42.84
CA LEU A 735 5.23 -10.71 -43.27
C LEU A 735 6.37 -10.84 -44.30
N VAL A 736 6.76 -12.05 -44.70
CA VAL A 736 7.71 -12.33 -45.79
C VAL A 736 6.99 -12.59 -47.11
N ARG A 737 6.24 -11.59 -47.58
CA ARG A 737 6.00 -11.37 -49.02
C ARG A 737 6.03 -9.87 -49.25
N ILE A 738 7.24 -9.32 -49.18
CA ILE A 738 7.58 -8.17 -50.02
C ILE A 738 7.38 -8.70 -51.45
N ARG A 739 6.27 -8.29 -52.09
CA ARG A 739 6.08 -8.52 -53.52
C ARG A 739 7.24 -7.84 -54.24
N GLU A 740 7.76 -8.56 -55.23
CA GLU A 740 8.81 -8.17 -56.18
C GLU A 740 8.76 -6.70 -56.61
#